data_AF-A0A1W1CJY7-F1
#
_entry.id   AF-A0A1W1CJY7-F1
#
_cell.length_a   1.000
_cell.length_b   1.000
_cell.length_c   1.000
_cell.angle_alpha   90.00
_cell.angle_beta   90.00
_cell.angle_gamma   90.00
#
_symmetry.space_group_name_H-M   'P 1'
#
loop_
_entity.id
_entity.type
_entity.pdbx_description
1 polymer ?
#
loop_
_entity_poly.entity_id
_entity_poly.type
_entity_poly.pdbx_seq_one_letter_code
_entity_poly.pdbx_strand_id
1 'polypeptide(L)'
;MKLYRFVLSFLLIVGYLQADVHSNEAKTELTGELYGSKGNQEARIDALIQKIGSIGFSTVAANKHIEVHYLNKFKEKNVEMISFFDIVNKKKMRPLLLKNPDFGAYAPFNFLVYKTLDTKEDNNTWYGHLAPDTMLNIIGEKDPATRDQFKAMVQGFDDLVVKEMKPTMTKKFVHSKPLPEHGLTKMVMKFDAPDDMEEFIEDFVMKHDGAFSKHDFIIAGFVDYKFEYSDMDLDFDKYDAYWVSLLCHFKFSNSIFNRGIPEAGMFAPCSIYFYIPKGKNELHVGYASVDNWINALNFKDQKTIDYMRAIDAEVIETFRELGFELEAQGAKVPEVMSLDEENKQLKAKVKALEAQIEAMKKGETTVETRPQAATVKAVPQKVFRGAKLQIGAKAPKKLSTYYAAKYQTVDALKAKLEANGFTVLAVTPILAGKTVVTITNEELQKTNTFLATLHVLVNEGNEIRVQNPSYFGAAYLQDKYKYGQFAKTLEALQAALGDMYEVKEQYELADLPKYQFMFGMPYLNDTITVAKGDNLAAKVTGEDAVKYVAYTLKLPNGDMIVGHKLRNRTNKFLLKVNAARDADILPYESMIKGKKAVMLDPKYYLALSLPLLSMSDFMKIASAPGEIEKDVKRAYK
;
A
#
# COMPACT_ATOMS: atom_id res chain seq x y z
N MET A 1 -59.37 62.64 -29.30
CA MET A 1 -59.07 61.84 -28.09
C MET A 1 -59.96 60.60 -28.04
N LYS A 2 -59.61 59.49 -28.69
CA LYS A 2 -60.22 58.15 -28.45
C LYS A 2 -59.57 56.98 -29.22
N LEU A 3 -58.42 57.17 -29.88
CA LEU A 3 -57.69 56.09 -30.57
C LEU A 3 -56.33 55.74 -29.96
N TYR A 4 -55.79 56.57 -29.06
CA TYR A 4 -54.48 56.33 -28.43
C TYR A 4 -54.54 55.47 -27.16
N ARG A 5 -55.75 55.16 -26.66
CA ARG A 5 -55.94 54.38 -25.42
C ARG A 5 -56.19 52.88 -25.64
N PHE A 6 -56.49 52.44 -26.86
CA PHE A 6 -56.65 51.01 -27.16
C PHE A 6 -55.36 50.33 -27.65
N VAL A 7 -54.43 51.10 -28.22
CA VAL A 7 -53.14 50.56 -28.70
C VAL A 7 -52.17 50.29 -27.55
N LEU A 8 -52.25 51.03 -26.43
CA LEU A 8 -51.40 50.78 -25.26
C LEU A 8 -51.83 49.55 -24.41
N SER A 9 -53.09 49.15 -24.45
CA SER A 9 -53.57 47.99 -23.67
C SER A 9 -53.38 46.65 -24.39
N PHE A 10 -53.21 46.64 -25.72
CA PHE A 10 -52.91 45.40 -26.46
C PHE A 10 -51.40 45.09 -26.51
N LEU A 11 -50.54 46.12 -26.45
CA LEU A 11 -49.08 45.94 -26.32
C LEU A 11 -48.63 45.49 -24.92
N LEU A 12 -49.49 45.60 -23.90
CA LEU A 12 -49.19 45.17 -22.53
C LEU A 12 -49.67 43.73 -22.21
N ILE A 13 -50.48 43.11 -23.07
CA ILE A 13 -50.95 41.72 -22.86
C ILE A 13 -50.26 40.73 -23.80
N VAL A 14 -49.74 41.16 -24.94
CA VAL A 14 -48.93 40.30 -25.84
C VAL A 14 -47.44 40.27 -25.44
N GLY A 15 -47.01 41.16 -24.53
CA GLY A 15 -45.66 41.15 -23.95
C GLY A 15 -45.41 40.08 -22.88
N TYR A 16 -46.39 39.24 -22.54
CA TYR A 16 -46.29 38.19 -21.52
C TYR A 16 -46.20 36.76 -22.09
N LEU A 17 -46.10 36.57 -23.41
CA LEU A 17 -46.05 35.22 -24.02
C LEU A 17 -44.85 34.93 -24.92
N GLN A 18 -43.92 35.88 -25.11
CA GLN A 18 -42.62 35.61 -25.73
C GLN A 18 -41.54 36.44 -25.03
N ALA A 19 -41.32 36.09 -23.77
CA ALA A 19 -40.07 36.36 -23.09
C ALA A 19 -39.56 35.01 -22.58
N ASP A 20 -39.21 34.11 -23.52
CA ASP A 20 -38.06 33.23 -23.31
C ASP A 20 -36.84 34.15 -23.19
N VAL A 21 -36.75 34.81 -22.03
CA VAL A 21 -35.48 35.21 -21.49
C VAL A 21 -34.81 33.88 -21.22
N HIS A 22 -33.98 33.44 -22.16
CA HIS A 22 -32.81 32.64 -21.82
C HIS A 22 -32.05 33.45 -20.77
N SER A 23 -32.44 33.29 -19.51
CA SER A 23 -31.56 33.56 -18.40
C SER A 23 -30.41 32.59 -18.59
N ASN A 24 -29.32 33.09 -19.15
CA ASN A 24 -27.99 32.54 -18.98
C ASN A 24 -27.56 32.70 -17.50
N GLU A 25 -28.45 32.37 -16.56
CA GLU A 25 -28.06 32.06 -15.19
C GLU A 25 -27.32 30.72 -15.29
N ALA A 26 -26.01 30.77 -15.10
CA ALA A 26 -25.19 29.57 -15.06
C ALA A 26 -25.83 28.58 -14.07
N LYS A 27 -26.37 27.48 -14.61
CA LYS A 27 -27.05 26.45 -13.82
C LYS A 27 -26.08 25.98 -12.73
N THR A 28 -26.44 26.26 -11.49
CA THR A 28 -25.60 25.96 -10.32
C THR A 28 -25.86 24.52 -9.91
N GLU A 29 -24.81 23.69 -9.88
CA GLU A 29 -24.88 22.25 -9.57
C GLU A 29 -24.25 21.94 -8.22
N LEU A 30 -24.75 20.89 -7.54
CA LEU A 30 -24.28 20.49 -6.21
C LEU A 30 -23.00 19.65 -6.30
N THR A 31 -21.91 20.20 -5.77
CA THR A 31 -20.62 19.50 -5.62
C THR A 31 -20.66 18.47 -4.49
N GLY A 32 -21.17 18.88 -3.32
CA GLY A 32 -21.20 18.05 -2.12
C GLY A 32 -21.94 18.73 -0.98
N GLU A 33 -22.30 17.93 0.01
CA GLU A 33 -23.03 18.36 1.18
C GLU A 33 -22.35 17.82 2.43
N LEU A 34 -22.03 18.72 3.36
CA LEU A 34 -21.46 18.38 4.65
C LEU A 34 -22.46 18.69 5.75
N TYR A 35 -22.69 17.71 6.61
CA TYR A 35 -23.42 17.87 7.85
C TYR A 35 -22.53 18.45 8.94
N GLY A 36 -23.13 19.21 9.85
CA GLY A 36 -22.44 19.89 10.93
C GLY A 36 -23.03 19.55 12.29
N SER A 37 -22.17 19.41 13.28
CA SER A 37 -22.55 19.22 14.67
C SER A 37 -21.60 19.96 15.60
N LYS A 38 -22.16 20.64 16.61
CA LYS A 38 -21.41 21.52 17.51
C LYS A 38 -20.36 20.76 18.32
N GLY A 39 -19.19 21.36 18.50
CA GLY A 39 -18.06 20.82 19.24
C GLY A 39 -17.28 19.76 18.46
N ASN A 40 -16.40 19.07 19.18
CA ASN A 40 -15.71 17.88 18.66
C ASN A 40 -16.65 16.67 18.75
N GLN A 41 -16.90 16.01 17.62
CA GLN A 41 -17.81 14.87 17.49
C GLN A 41 -17.10 13.56 17.13
N GLU A 42 -15.77 13.50 17.26
CA GLU A 42 -14.94 12.38 16.85
C GLU A 42 -15.42 11.04 17.45
N ALA A 43 -15.70 10.99 18.75
CA ALA A 43 -16.17 9.76 19.40
C ALA A 43 -17.51 9.25 18.81
N ARG A 44 -18.38 10.15 18.35
CA ARG A 44 -19.65 9.77 17.70
C ARG A 44 -19.43 9.34 16.25
N ILE A 45 -18.52 9.99 15.53
CA ILE A 45 -18.07 9.55 14.20
C ILE A 45 -17.49 8.14 14.29
N ASP A 46 -16.63 7.86 15.27
CA ASP A 46 -16.06 6.53 15.47
C ASP A 46 -17.13 5.46 15.73
N ALA A 47 -18.13 5.78 16.55
CA ALA A 47 -19.27 4.91 16.78
C ALA A 47 -20.12 4.71 15.51
N LEU A 48 -20.31 5.74 14.69
CA LEU A 48 -20.97 5.64 13.39
C LEU A 48 -20.20 4.71 12.45
N ILE A 49 -18.89 4.90 12.30
CA ILE A 49 -18.04 4.09 11.42
C ILE A 49 -18.05 2.61 11.84
N GLN A 50 -18.08 2.32 13.14
CA GLN A 50 -18.24 0.94 13.63
C GLN A 50 -19.60 0.30 13.27
N LYS A 51 -20.64 1.11 13.03
CA LYS A 51 -22.00 0.63 12.70
C LYS A 51 -22.26 0.43 11.21
N ILE A 52 -21.42 0.93 10.31
CA ILE A 52 -21.69 0.89 8.86
C ILE A 52 -21.82 -0.56 8.33
N GLY A 53 -21.19 -1.52 9.00
CA GLY A 53 -21.34 -2.95 8.72
C GLY A 53 -22.78 -3.44 8.78
N SER A 54 -23.62 -2.84 9.64
CA SER A 54 -25.04 -3.19 9.78
C SER A 54 -25.87 -2.90 8.53
N ILE A 55 -25.41 -1.99 7.66
CA ILE A 55 -26.04 -1.65 6.39
C ILE A 55 -25.24 -2.19 5.19
N GLY A 56 -24.29 -3.10 5.43
CA GLY A 56 -23.48 -3.76 4.42
C GLY A 56 -22.32 -2.93 3.85
N PHE A 57 -22.01 -1.79 4.46
CA PHE A 57 -20.80 -1.03 4.15
C PHE A 57 -19.59 -1.57 4.92
N SER A 58 -18.41 -1.37 4.38
CA SER A 58 -17.13 -1.68 5.00
C SER A 58 -16.15 -0.54 4.77
N THR A 59 -15.24 -0.35 5.73
CA THR A 59 -14.14 0.61 5.61
C THR A 59 -12.95 -0.06 4.91
N VAL A 60 -12.50 0.52 3.80
CA VAL A 60 -11.26 0.13 3.10
C VAL A 60 -10.06 0.73 3.80
N ALA A 61 -10.13 2.01 4.19
CA ALA A 61 -9.12 2.68 4.99
C ALA A 61 -9.73 3.74 5.91
N ALA A 62 -9.12 3.92 7.07
CA ALA A 62 -9.50 4.93 8.06
C ALA A 62 -8.26 5.75 8.42
N ASN A 63 -8.10 6.87 7.73
CA ASN A 63 -6.93 7.75 7.82
C ASN A 63 -7.30 8.93 8.71
N LYS A 64 -7.10 8.77 10.03
CA LYS A 64 -7.48 9.76 11.04
C LYS A 64 -6.34 10.72 11.40
N HIS A 65 -6.70 11.92 11.86
CA HIS A 65 -5.77 12.91 12.39
C HIS A 65 -4.63 13.29 11.45
N ILE A 66 -4.94 13.55 10.17
CA ILE A 66 -3.91 13.87 9.18
C ILE A 66 -3.23 15.22 9.50
N GLU A 67 -3.87 16.09 10.25
CA GLU A 67 -3.24 17.29 10.81
C GLU A 67 -2.03 17.01 11.70
N VAL A 68 -2.00 15.86 12.38
CA VAL A 68 -0.83 15.45 13.17
C VAL A 68 0.34 15.15 12.26
N HIS A 69 0.09 14.55 11.09
CA HIS A 69 1.12 14.36 10.06
C HIS A 69 1.62 15.69 9.50
N TYR A 70 0.72 16.65 9.25
CA TYR A 70 1.12 18.00 8.81
C TYR A 70 2.01 18.69 9.84
N LEU A 71 1.63 18.63 11.11
CA LEU A 71 2.41 19.21 12.20
C LEU A 71 3.78 18.53 12.33
N ASN A 72 3.83 17.20 12.22
CA ASN A 72 5.09 16.47 12.37
C ASN A 72 6.05 16.71 11.19
N LYS A 73 5.55 16.68 9.94
CA LYS A 73 6.37 16.77 8.72
C LYS A 73 6.65 18.21 8.29
N PHE A 74 5.64 19.09 8.31
CA PHE A 74 5.71 20.47 7.78
C PHE A 74 5.74 21.54 8.86
N LYS A 75 5.55 21.17 10.14
CA LYS A 75 5.44 22.11 11.28
C LYS A 75 4.25 23.07 11.15
N GLU A 76 3.19 22.61 10.49
CA GLU A 76 1.98 23.38 10.24
C GLU A 76 0.77 22.68 10.83
N LYS A 77 -0.04 23.43 11.56
CA LYS A 77 -1.35 22.99 12.05
C LYS A 77 -2.31 24.15 11.85
N ASN A 78 -3.11 24.08 10.79
CA ASN A 78 -4.09 25.09 10.40
C ASN A 78 -5.54 24.54 10.41
N VAL A 79 -5.70 23.23 10.59
CA VAL A 79 -6.97 22.56 10.93
C VAL A 79 -6.84 21.86 12.29
N GLU A 80 -7.94 21.81 13.05
CA GLU A 80 -7.97 21.18 14.37
C GLU A 80 -7.93 19.66 14.26
N MET A 81 -8.71 19.13 13.31
CA MET A 81 -8.86 17.73 13.01
C MET A 81 -9.22 17.57 11.54
N ILE A 82 -8.63 16.60 10.85
CA ILE A 82 -9.07 16.14 9.54
C ILE A 82 -8.82 14.64 9.40
N SER A 83 -9.87 13.92 9.02
CA SER A 83 -9.91 12.46 8.91
C SER A 83 -10.65 12.04 7.65
N PHE A 84 -10.19 10.95 7.05
CA PHE A 84 -10.74 10.37 5.83
C PHE A 84 -11.17 8.93 6.12
N PHE A 85 -12.40 8.60 5.73
CA PHE A 85 -12.97 7.27 5.91
C PHE A 85 -13.41 6.75 4.56
N ASP A 86 -12.60 5.88 3.98
CA ASP A 86 -12.82 5.35 2.64
C ASP A 86 -13.75 4.14 2.76
N ILE A 87 -14.99 4.28 2.31
CA ILE A 87 -16.06 3.31 2.56
C ILE A 87 -16.70 2.80 1.27
N VAL A 88 -17.18 1.56 1.30
CA VAL A 88 -17.90 0.95 0.18
C VAL A 88 -18.87 -0.13 0.65
N ASN A 89 -19.99 -0.28 -0.05
CA ASN A 89 -20.84 -1.45 0.04
C ASN A 89 -20.49 -2.42 -1.09
N LYS A 90 -19.62 -3.40 -0.81
CA LYS A 90 -19.07 -4.31 -1.83
C LYS A 90 -20.18 -5.02 -2.63
N LYS A 91 -21.23 -5.53 -1.96
CA LYS A 91 -22.35 -6.25 -2.62
C LYS A 91 -23.12 -5.36 -3.59
N LYS A 92 -23.50 -4.15 -3.16
CA LYS A 92 -24.24 -3.20 -4.00
C LYS A 92 -23.37 -2.61 -5.12
N MET A 93 -22.06 -2.52 -4.91
CA MET A 93 -21.11 -2.03 -5.90
C MET A 93 -20.84 -3.03 -7.03
N ARG A 94 -20.89 -4.33 -6.75
CA ARG A 94 -20.60 -5.40 -7.73
C ARG A 94 -21.32 -5.25 -9.08
N PRO A 95 -22.67 -5.12 -9.13
CA PRO A 95 -23.36 -4.98 -10.41
C PRO A 95 -23.00 -3.68 -11.16
N LEU A 96 -22.60 -2.63 -10.44
CA LEU A 96 -22.15 -1.37 -11.04
C LEU A 96 -20.80 -1.55 -11.73
N LEU A 97 -19.81 -2.13 -11.03
CA LEU A 97 -18.49 -2.42 -11.59
C LEU A 97 -18.54 -3.39 -12.77
N LEU A 98 -19.46 -4.36 -12.76
CA LEU A 98 -19.67 -5.26 -13.90
C LEU A 98 -20.24 -4.54 -15.13
N LYS A 99 -21.02 -3.49 -14.95
CA LYS A 99 -21.55 -2.68 -16.06
C LYS A 99 -20.49 -1.69 -16.55
N ASN A 100 -19.92 -0.92 -15.64
CA ASN A 100 -18.97 0.14 -15.93
C ASN A 100 -17.79 0.08 -14.94
N PRO A 101 -16.55 -0.21 -15.40
CA PRO A 101 -15.39 -0.24 -14.52
C PRO A 101 -15.09 1.14 -13.90
N ASP A 102 -15.53 2.23 -14.52
CA ASP A 102 -15.17 3.57 -14.06
C ASP A 102 -15.81 3.94 -12.70
N PHE A 103 -16.78 3.15 -12.21
CA PHE A 103 -17.23 3.19 -10.81
C PHE A 103 -16.10 2.98 -9.79
N GLY A 104 -14.98 2.38 -10.18
CA GLY A 104 -13.77 2.28 -9.38
C GLY A 104 -13.24 3.61 -8.86
N ALA A 105 -13.47 4.71 -9.57
CA ALA A 105 -13.06 6.06 -9.14
C ALA A 105 -13.73 6.50 -7.82
N TYR A 106 -14.85 5.89 -7.43
CA TYR A 106 -15.57 6.16 -6.18
C TYR A 106 -15.96 4.88 -5.44
N ALA A 107 -15.16 3.82 -5.61
CA ALA A 107 -15.33 2.54 -4.92
C ALA A 107 -13.98 2.11 -4.32
N PRO A 108 -13.58 2.60 -3.13
CA PRO A 108 -14.41 3.35 -2.17
C PRO A 108 -14.54 4.84 -2.51
N PHE A 109 -15.54 5.48 -1.91
CA PHE A 109 -15.64 6.94 -1.82
C PHE A 109 -15.29 7.39 -0.40
N ASN A 110 -14.85 8.63 -0.23
CA ASN A 110 -14.53 9.17 1.09
C ASN A 110 -15.76 9.70 1.81
N PHE A 111 -15.80 9.44 3.11
CA PHE A 111 -16.51 10.24 4.08
C PHE A 111 -15.50 11.13 4.83
N LEU A 112 -15.46 12.41 4.44
CA LEU A 112 -14.60 13.42 5.04
C LEU A 112 -15.13 13.79 6.43
N VAL A 113 -14.23 13.99 7.38
CA VAL A 113 -14.52 14.61 8.67
C VAL A 113 -13.47 15.67 8.97
N TYR A 114 -13.87 16.89 9.26
CA TYR A 114 -12.93 17.94 9.67
C TYR A 114 -13.48 18.90 10.70
N LYS A 115 -12.56 19.61 11.36
CA LYS A 115 -12.83 20.73 12.26
C LYS A 115 -11.78 21.82 12.06
N THR A 116 -12.22 23.06 11.92
CA THR A 116 -11.36 24.24 11.78
C THR A 116 -10.74 24.64 13.12
N LEU A 117 -9.56 25.25 13.10
CA LEU A 117 -8.91 25.74 14.32
C LEU A 117 -9.60 26.94 14.96
N ASP A 118 -10.22 27.80 14.15
CA ASP A 118 -10.92 28.96 14.67
C ASP A 118 -12.26 28.55 15.27
N THR A 119 -12.21 28.12 16.53
CA THR A 119 -13.39 27.70 17.29
C THR A 119 -14.26 28.88 17.73
N LYS A 120 -13.84 30.14 17.51
CA LYS A 120 -14.71 31.30 17.72
C LYS A 120 -15.61 31.53 16.52
N GLU A 121 -15.06 31.40 15.32
CA GLU A 121 -15.81 31.51 14.05
C GLU A 121 -16.64 30.25 13.76
N ASP A 122 -16.05 29.07 13.92
CA ASP A 122 -16.72 27.80 13.61
C ASP A 122 -16.31 26.69 14.62
N ASN A 123 -17.14 26.52 15.65
CA ASN A 123 -16.98 25.44 16.61
C ASN A 123 -17.76 24.17 16.23
N ASN A 124 -17.79 23.76 14.96
CA ASN A 124 -18.48 22.55 14.54
C ASN A 124 -17.50 21.50 14.00
N THR A 125 -17.86 20.22 14.14
CA THR A 125 -17.31 19.13 13.34
C THR A 125 -18.16 19.01 12.08
N TRP A 126 -17.52 19.08 10.91
CA TRP A 126 -18.13 18.93 9.60
C TRP A 126 -17.83 17.55 9.04
N TYR A 127 -18.83 16.89 8.44
CA TYR A 127 -18.67 15.56 7.90
C TYR A 127 -19.62 15.26 6.74
N GLY A 128 -19.17 14.50 5.76
CA GLY A 128 -19.95 14.21 4.55
C GLY A 128 -19.08 13.80 3.37
N HIS A 129 -19.64 13.84 2.17
CA HIS A 129 -18.98 13.39 0.94
C HIS A 129 -19.45 14.18 -0.28
N LEU A 130 -18.84 13.92 -1.45
CA LEU A 130 -19.31 14.48 -2.72
C LEU A 130 -20.77 14.08 -2.99
N ALA A 131 -21.49 14.93 -3.69
CA ALA A 131 -22.84 14.58 -4.13
C ALA A 131 -22.78 13.35 -5.06
N PRO A 132 -23.66 12.35 -4.91
CA PRO A 132 -23.68 11.18 -5.80
C PRO A 132 -23.80 11.56 -7.28
N ASP A 133 -24.57 12.62 -7.60
CA ASP A 133 -24.65 13.13 -8.97
C ASP A 133 -23.32 13.70 -9.47
N THR A 134 -22.54 14.38 -8.63
CA THR A 134 -21.19 14.85 -9.00
C THR A 134 -20.27 13.66 -9.28
N MET A 135 -20.26 12.63 -8.42
CA MET A 135 -19.47 11.40 -8.65
C MET A 135 -19.83 10.74 -9.98
N LEU A 136 -21.13 10.56 -10.26
CA LEU A 136 -21.64 9.96 -11.49
C LEU A 136 -21.32 10.79 -12.74
N ASN A 137 -21.36 12.12 -12.63
CA ASN A 137 -21.04 13.03 -13.72
C ASN A 137 -19.54 13.01 -14.04
N ILE A 138 -18.67 12.90 -13.02
CA ILE A 138 -17.22 12.76 -13.20
C ILE A 138 -16.87 11.43 -13.89
N ILE A 139 -17.53 10.33 -13.50
CA ILE A 139 -17.42 9.04 -14.18
C ILE A 139 -17.98 9.09 -15.62
N GLY A 140 -18.87 10.03 -15.91
CA GLY A 140 -19.59 10.10 -17.19
C GLY A 140 -20.67 9.03 -17.35
N GLU A 141 -21.22 8.52 -16.24
CA GLU A 141 -22.27 7.49 -16.26
C GLU A 141 -23.61 8.07 -16.74
N LYS A 142 -24.16 7.45 -17.79
CA LYS A 142 -25.40 7.91 -18.46
C LYS A 142 -26.57 6.96 -18.27
N ASP A 143 -26.34 5.69 -17.92
CA ASP A 143 -27.41 4.70 -17.74
C ASP A 143 -28.26 5.06 -16.49
N PRO A 144 -29.55 5.38 -16.65
CA PRO A 144 -30.37 5.79 -15.50
C PRO A 144 -30.43 4.74 -14.41
N ALA A 145 -30.44 3.45 -14.77
CA ALA A 145 -30.55 2.36 -13.81
C ALA A 145 -29.29 2.23 -12.93
N THR A 146 -28.08 2.35 -13.48
CA THR A 146 -26.85 2.37 -12.65
C THR A 146 -26.76 3.63 -11.80
N ARG A 147 -27.16 4.79 -12.34
CA ARG A 147 -27.21 6.04 -11.57
C ARG A 147 -28.11 5.90 -10.35
N ASP A 148 -29.33 5.38 -10.52
CA ASP A 148 -30.29 5.18 -9.43
C ASP A 148 -29.78 4.16 -8.40
N GLN A 149 -29.15 3.07 -8.86
CA GLN A 149 -28.56 2.06 -7.98
C GLN A 149 -27.41 2.64 -7.13
N PHE A 150 -26.50 3.41 -7.73
CA PHE A 150 -25.42 4.07 -7.01
C PHE A 150 -25.95 5.08 -6.00
N LYS A 151 -26.89 5.93 -6.41
CA LYS A 151 -27.55 6.90 -5.52
C LYS A 151 -28.23 6.21 -4.33
N ALA A 152 -28.98 5.15 -4.57
CA ALA A 152 -29.64 4.38 -3.51
C ALA A 152 -28.65 3.69 -2.57
N MET A 153 -27.47 3.29 -3.06
CA MET A 153 -26.40 2.77 -2.22
C MET A 153 -25.87 3.85 -1.28
N VAL A 154 -25.53 5.03 -1.81
CA VAL A 154 -25.00 6.16 -1.01
C VAL A 154 -26.06 6.70 -0.05
N GLN A 155 -27.31 6.83 -0.48
CA GLN A 155 -28.43 7.26 0.36
C GLN A 155 -28.59 6.38 1.61
N GLY A 156 -28.37 5.06 1.48
CA GLY A 156 -28.43 4.16 2.64
C GLY A 156 -27.36 4.45 3.69
N PHE A 157 -26.21 5.00 3.30
CA PHE A 157 -25.20 5.51 4.22
C PHE A 157 -25.61 6.87 4.81
N ASP A 158 -26.12 7.79 3.98
CA ASP A 158 -26.62 9.10 4.43
C ASP A 158 -27.72 8.97 5.49
N ASP A 159 -28.67 8.06 5.29
CA ASP A 159 -29.75 7.78 6.25
C ASP A 159 -29.18 7.34 7.61
N LEU A 160 -28.12 6.53 7.61
CA LEU A 160 -27.42 6.11 8.83
C LEU A 160 -26.70 7.29 9.49
N VAL A 161 -26.01 8.13 8.70
CA VAL A 161 -25.34 9.35 9.20
C VAL A 161 -26.35 10.25 9.89
N VAL A 162 -27.47 10.57 9.24
CA VAL A 162 -28.52 11.44 9.81
C VAL A 162 -29.11 10.84 11.08
N LYS A 163 -29.39 9.53 11.09
CA LYS A 163 -29.95 8.81 12.24
C LYS A 163 -29.01 8.83 13.46
N GLU A 164 -27.74 8.51 13.26
CA GLU A 164 -26.76 8.33 14.34
C GLU A 164 -26.15 9.66 14.81
N MET A 165 -25.87 10.56 13.85
CA MET A 165 -25.22 11.85 14.13
C MET A 165 -26.21 12.96 14.48
N LYS A 166 -27.47 12.86 14.03
CA LYS A 166 -28.52 13.88 14.27
C LYS A 166 -27.98 15.30 14.02
N PRO A 167 -27.48 15.59 12.81
CA PRO A 167 -26.85 16.87 12.52
C PRO A 167 -27.82 18.03 12.73
N THR A 168 -27.27 19.16 13.17
CA THR A 168 -28.03 20.40 13.42
C THR A 168 -27.78 21.45 12.35
N MET A 169 -26.81 21.21 11.47
CA MET A 169 -26.35 22.15 10.45
C MET A 169 -25.98 21.40 9.16
N THR A 170 -25.95 22.16 8.07
CA THR A 170 -25.53 21.70 6.75
C THR A 170 -24.74 22.80 6.05
N LYS A 171 -23.69 22.43 5.32
CA LYS A 171 -22.98 23.26 4.33
C LYS A 171 -23.09 22.60 2.97
N LYS A 172 -23.62 23.34 1.98
CA LYS A 172 -23.71 22.89 0.59
C LYS A 172 -22.64 23.60 -0.24
N PHE A 173 -21.92 22.81 -1.02
CA PHE A 173 -20.92 23.30 -1.95
C PHE A 173 -21.48 23.16 -3.36
N VAL A 174 -21.46 24.25 -4.12
CA VAL A 174 -22.03 24.31 -5.46
C VAL A 174 -21.03 24.91 -6.45
N HIS A 175 -21.17 24.54 -7.71
CA HIS A 175 -20.38 25.08 -8.80
C HIS A 175 -21.25 25.57 -9.93
N SER A 176 -20.78 26.63 -10.59
CA SER A 176 -21.38 27.16 -11.82
C SER A 176 -20.52 26.89 -13.04
N LYS A 177 -19.22 26.64 -12.85
CA LYS A 177 -18.32 26.20 -13.92
C LYS A 177 -18.54 24.71 -14.18
N PRO A 178 -18.80 24.27 -15.43
CA PRO A 178 -19.03 22.87 -15.71
C PRO A 178 -17.82 22.01 -15.30
N LEU A 179 -18.09 20.78 -14.89
CA LEU A 179 -17.06 19.76 -14.75
C LEU A 179 -16.33 19.56 -16.09
N PRO A 180 -15.07 19.11 -16.10
CA PRO A 180 -14.35 18.75 -17.31
C PRO A 180 -15.16 17.80 -18.20
N GLU A 181 -15.04 17.96 -19.52
CA GLU A 181 -15.68 17.06 -20.50
C GLU A 181 -15.25 15.60 -20.29
N HIS A 182 -14.00 15.40 -19.89
CA HIS A 182 -13.46 14.12 -19.46
C HIS A 182 -13.07 14.21 -17.98
N GLY A 183 -13.97 13.76 -17.11
CA GLY A 183 -13.75 13.77 -15.65
C GLY A 183 -12.69 12.77 -15.20
N LEU A 184 -12.37 11.76 -16.01
CA LEU A 184 -11.36 10.74 -15.68
C LEU A 184 -10.15 10.84 -16.59
N THR A 185 -8.97 10.71 -15.99
CA THR A 185 -7.73 10.36 -16.71
C THR A 185 -7.68 8.85 -16.80
N LYS A 186 -7.52 8.32 -18.02
CA LYS A 186 -7.48 6.88 -18.29
C LYS A 186 -6.27 6.51 -19.12
N MET A 187 -5.62 5.42 -18.74
CA MET A 187 -4.41 4.93 -19.38
C MET A 187 -4.46 3.41 -19.49
N VAL A 188 -3.72 2.87 -20.45
CA VAL A 188 -3.64 1.42 -20.68
C VAL A 188 -2.20 1.00 -20.89
N MET A 189 -1.84 -0.15 -20.32
CA MET A 189 -0.57 -0.83 -20.54
C MET A 189 -0.85 -2.20 -21.14
N LYS A 190 -0.19 -2.52 -22.26
CA LYS A 190 -0.21 -3.86 -22.84
C LYS A 190 0.90 -4.70 -22.24
N PHE A 191 0.63 -5.98 -22.03
CA PHE A 191 1.61 -6.93 -21.52
C PHE A 191 1.49 -8.27 -22.26
N ASP A 192 2.55 -9.08 -22.22
CA ASP A 192 2.50 -10.44 -22.75
C ASP A 192 1.68 -11.34 -21.82
N ALA A 193 1.06 -12.40 -22.35
CA ALA A 193 0.26 -13.32 -21.55
C ALA A 193 1.12 -13.90 -20.42
N PRO A 194 0.81 -13.65 -19.15
CA PRO A 194 1.58 -14.19 -18.05
C PRO A 194 1.21 -15.66 -17.82
N ASP A 195 2.18 -16.47 -17.39
CA ASP A 195 1.92 -17.85 -16.99
C ASP A 195 1.02 -17.92 -15.74
N ASP A 196 1.08 -16.89 -14.88
CA ASP A 196 0.24 -16.74 -13.69
C ASP A 196 -0.21 -15.27 -13.57
N MET A 197 -1.51 -15.03 -13.78
CA MET A 197 -2.10 -13.70 -13.71
C MET A 197 -2.04 -13.11 -12.29
N GLU A 198 -2.17 -13.93 -11.24
CA GLU A 198 -2.07 -13.44 -9.86
C GLU A 198 -0.66 -12.91 -9.57
N GLU A 199 0.37 -13.63 -10.03
CA GLU A 199 1.78 -13.21 -9.87
C GLU A 199 2.08 -11.92 -10.64
N PHE A 200 1.61 -11.81 -11.88
CA PHE A 200 1.74 -10.58 -12.66
C PHE A 200 1.13 -9.37 -11.92
N ILE A 201 -0.07 -9.52 -11.34
CA ILE A 201 -0.72 -8.45 -10.58
C ILE A 201 0.09 -8.11 -9.32
N GLU A 202 0.57 -9.12 -8.58
CA GLU A 202 1.38 -8.89 -7.38
C GLU A 202 2.68 -8.13 -7.71
N ASP A 203 3.39 -8.52 -8.77
CA ASP A 203 4.58 -7.84 -9.26
C ASP A 203 4.30 -6.41 -9.73
N PHE A 204 3.19 -6.23 -10.45
CA PHE A 204 2.75 -4.92 -10.88
C PHE A 204 2.47 -4.00 -9.69
N VAL A 205 1.71 -4.47 -8.69
CA VAL A 205 1.39 -3.68 -7.49
C VAL A 205 2.67 -3.26 -6.76
N MET A 206 3.66 -4.14 -6.65
CA MET A 206 4.96 -3.76 -6.05
C MET A 206 5.71 -2.70 -6.87
N LYS A 207 5.74 -2.83 -8.21
CA LYS A 207 6.37 -1.84 -9.10
C LYS A 207 5.65 -0.49 -9.02
N HIS A 208 4.32 -0.52 -9.06
CA HIS A 208 3.45 0.63 -8.89
C HIS A 208 3.76 1.36 -7.56
N ASP A 209 3.68 0.66 -6.44
CA ASP A 209 3.91 1.26 -5.11
C ASP A 209 5.33 1.82 -4.99
N GLY A 210 6.32 1.12 -5.55
CA GLY A 210 7.71 1.55 -5.60
C GLY A 210 7.94 2.79 -6.45
N ALA A 211 7.30 2.89 -7.62
CA ALA A 211 7.38 4.06 -8.51
C ALA A 211 6.77 5.30 -7.83
N PHE A 212 5.53 5.19 -7.35
CA PHE A 212 4.84 6.29 -6.67
C PHE A 212 5.56 6.74 -5.38
N SER A 213 6.16 5.82 -4.64
CA SER A 213 6.96 6.16 -3.44
C SER A 213 8.20 7.00 -3.76
N LYS A 214 8.82 6.83 -4.94
CA LYS A 214 9.96 7.68 -5.38
C LYS A 214 9.53 9.13 -5.62
N HIS A 215 8.25 9.34 -5.93
CA HIS A 215 7.61 10.63 -6.17
C HIS A 215 6.84 11.15 -4.94
N ASP A 216 7.22 10.74 -3.72
CA ASP A 216 6.63 11.20 -2.45
C ASP A 216 5.13 10.86 -2.24
N PHE A 217 4.56 10.01 -3.10
CA PHE A 217 3.23 9.45 -2.89
C PHE A 217 3.28 8.23 -1.97
N ILE A 218 2.15 7.93 -1.32
CA ILE A 218 1.94 6.72 -0.53
C ILE A 218 0.60 6.08 -0.89
N ILE A 219 0.49 4.78 -0.65
CA ILE A 219 -0.78 4.05 -0.74
C ILE A 219 -1.46 4.07 0.63
N ALA A 220 -2.50 4.89 0.77
CA ALA A 220 -3.24 5.11 2.02
C ALA A 220 -4.35 4.06 2.26
N GLY A 221 -4.61 3.21 1.27
CA GLY A 221 -5.61 2.15 1.31
C GLY A 221 -5.60 1.34 0.03
N PHE A 222 -6.14 0.13 0.10
CA PHE A 222 -6.12 -0.81 -1.02
C PHE A 222 -7.31 -1.78 -0.89
N VAL A 223 -7.99 -2.06 -1.99
CA VAL A 223 -9.02 -3.10 -2.08
C VAL A 223 -8.92 -3.85 -3.39
N ASP A 224 -8.89 -5.18 -3.33
CA ASP A 224 -8.93 -6.06 -4.51
C ASP A 224 -10.34 -6.62 -4.65
N TYR A 225 -11.13 -6.06 -5.57
CA TYR A 225 -12.52 -6.49 -5.76
C TYR A 225 -12.65 -7.89 -6.31
N LYS A 226 -11.69 -8.35 -7.15
CA LYS A 226 -11.72 -9.72 -7.66
C LYS A 226 -11.57 -10.71 -6.51
N PHE A 227 -10.60 -10.46 -5.63
CA PHE A 227 -10.41 -11.26 -4.42
C PHE A 227 -11.60 -11.17 -3.46
N GLU A 228 -12.08 -9.97 -3.18
CA GLU A 228 -13.20 -9.74 -2.24
C GLU A 228 -14.49 -10.42 -2.71
N TYR A 229 -14.81 -10.37 -4.01
CA TYR A 229 -15.97 -11.08 -4.52
C TYR A 229 -15.78 -12.60 -4.53
N SER A 230 -14.57 -13.08 -4.79
CA SER A 230 -14.26 -14.51 -4.64
C SER A 230 -14.43 -15.00 -3.19
N ASP A 231 -14.00 -14.24 -2.18
CA ASP A 231 -14.16 -14.59 -0.76
C ASP A 231 -15.63 -14.58 -0.32
N MET A 232 -16.47 -13.83 -1.05
CA MET A 232 -17.91 -13.75 -0.82
C MET A 232 -18.74 -14.75 -1.63
N ASP A 233 -18.10 -15.66 -2.38
CA ASP A 233 -18.74 -16.58 -3.33
C ASP A 233 -19.61 -15.86 -4.38
N LEU A 234 -19.14 -14.71 -4.88
CA LEU A 234 -19.79 -13.91 -5.91
C LEU A 234 -18.94 -13.86 -7.17
N ASP A 235 -19.51 -14.28 -8.31
CA ASP A 235 -18.78 -14.27 -9.58
C ASP A 235 -18.31 -12.86 -9.96
N PHE A 236 -17.14 -12.71 -10.54
CA PHE A 236 -16.70 -11.39 -11.04
C PHE A 236 -15.91 -11.56 -12.33
N ASP A 237 -16.52 -12.32 -13.23
CA ASP A 237 -15.84 -12.96 -14.35
C ASP A 237 -15.59 -12.05 -15.54
N LYS A 238 -16.13 -10.82 -15.55
CA LYS A 238 -15.81 -9.83 -16.59
C LYS A 238 -14.35 -9.39 -16.55
N TYR A 239 -13.69 -9.58 -15.41
CA TYR A 239 -12.33 -9.14 -15.17
C TYR A 239 -11.47 -10.31 -14.69
N ASP A 240 -10.25 -10.41 -15.22
CA ASP A 240 -9.21 -11.29 -14.66
C ASP A 240 -8.61 -10.67 -13.40
N ALA A 241 -8.62 -9.33 -13.31
CA ALA A 241 -8.20 -8.58 -12.14
C ALA A 241 -9.00 -7.30 -11.99
N TYR A 242 -9.25 -6.86 -10.75
CA TYR A 242 -9.83 -5.56 -10.48
C TYR A 242 -9.46 -5.11 -9.06
N TRP A 243 -8.72 -4.02 -8.93
CA TRP A 243 -8.37 -3.46 -7.62
C TRP A 243 -8.37 -1.92 -7.64
N VAL A 244 -8.41 -1.32 -6.46
CA VAL A 244 -8.34 0.13 -6.27
C VAL A 244 -7.30 0.44 -5.20
N SER A 245 -6.36 1.32 -5.55
CA SER A 245 -5.35 1.88 -4.66
C SER A 245 -5.70 3.32 -4.32
N LEU A 246 -5.56 3.70 -3.05
CA LEU A 246 -5.86 5.05 -2.57
C LEU A 246 -4.56 5.86 -2.50
N LEU A 247 -4.29 6.65 -3.54
CA LEU A 247 -3.06 7.40 -3.63
C LEU A 247 -3.14 8.65 -2.76
N CYS A 248 -2.09 8.94 -1.98
CA CYS A 248 -2.01 10.15 -1.15
C CYS A 248 -0.64 10.80 -1.27
N HIS A 249 -0.62 12.12 -1.36
CA HIS A 249 0.60 12.93 -1.38
C HIS A 249 0.55 13.96 -0.24
N PHE A 250 1.31 13.76 0.84
CA PHE A 250 1.19 14.60 2.04
C PHE A 250 1.46 16.09 1.81
N LYS A 251 2.42 16.45 0.93
CA LYS A 251 2.68 17.87 0.58
C LYS A 251 1.48 18.52 -0.11
N PHE A 252 0.90 17.83 -1.10
CA PHE A 252 -0.34 18.24 -1.75
C PHE A 252 -1.49 18.36 -0.76
N SER A 253 -1.73 17.31 0.01
CA SER A 253 -2.76 17.25 1.05
C SER A 253 -2.65 18.41 2.07
N ASN A 254 -1.43 18.69 2.55
CA ASN A 254 -1.16 19.84 3.41
C ASN A 254 -1.45 21.17 2.70
N SER A 255 -1.02 21.32 1.44
CA SER A 255 -1.18 22.57 0.69
C SER A 255 -2.65 22.92 0.40
N ILE A 256 -3.53 21.92 0.27
CA ILE A 256 -4.94 22.15 -0.05
C ILE A 256 -5.78 22.18 1.23
N PHE A 257 -5.73 21.10 2.03
CA PHE A 257 -6.67 20.92 3.13
C PHE A 257 -6.27 21.71 4.37
N ASN A 258 -4.98 21.72 4.71
CA ASN A 258 -4.50 22.45 5.89
C ASN A 258 -4.50 23.96 5.59
N ARG A 259 -4.11 24.38 4.38
CA ARG A 259 -3.87 25.80 4.06
C ARG A 259 -5.04 26.55 3.42
N GLY A 260 -6.27 26.03 3.50
CA GLY A 260 -7.43 26.88 3.27
C GLY A 260 -8.75 26.22 2.89
N ILE A 261 -8.74 25.00 2.34
CA ILE A 261 -9.96 24.38 1.78
C ILE A 261 -10.09 22.93 2.29
N PRO A 262 -10.34 22.72 3.60
CA PRO A 262 -10.47 21.36 4.16
C PRO A 262 -11.62 20.58 3.51
N GLU A 263 -12.69 21.23 3.07
CA GLU A 263 -13.80 20.62 2.33
C GLU A 263 -13.39 20.01 0.99
N ALA A 264 -12.25 20.42 0.40
CA ALA A 264 -11.72 19.76 -0.78
C ALA A 264 -11.37 18.29 -0.51
N GLY A 265 -11.22 17.92 0.76
CA GLY A 265 -11.08 16.53 1.19
C GLY A 265 -12.26 15.64 0.78
N MET A 266 -13.42 16.18 0.38
CA MET A 266 -14.52 15.37 -0.17
C MET A 266 -14.10 14.61 -1.43
N PHE A 267 -13.15 15.15 -2.21
CA PHE A 267 -12.61 14.51 -3.40
C PHE A 267 -11.50 13.49 -3.14
N ALA A 268 -10.99 13.42 -1.90
CA ALA A 268 -10.22 12.25 -1.47
C ALA A 268 -11.17 11.04 -1.35
N PRO A 269 -10.67 9.79 -1.21
CA PRO A 269 -9.29 9.43 -1.52
C PRO A 269 -9.05 9.66 -3.01
N CYS A 270 -7.79 9.84 -3.43
CA CYS A 270 -7.46 9.77 -4.85
C CYS A 270 -7.50 8.29 -5.27
N SER A 271 -8.71 7.75 -5.46
CA SER A 271 -8.94 6.38 -5.90
C SER A 271 -8.39 6.20 -7.30
N ILE A 272 -7.40 5.31 -7.42
CA ILE A 272 -6.87 4.85 -8.69
C ILE A 272 -7.34 3.41 -8.86
N TYR A 273 -8.23 3.20 -9.84
CA TYR A 273 -8.75 1.88 -10.13
C TYR A 273 -7.99 1.24 -11.28
N PHE A 274 -7.81 -0.06 -11.18
CA PHE A 274 -7.11 -0.89 -12.15
C PHE A 274 -7.99 -2.07 -12.49
N TYR A 275 -8.00 -2.45 -13.77
CA TYR A 275 -8.67 -3.68 -14.19
C TYR A 275 -8.02 -4.31 -15.40
N ILE A 276 -8.14 -5.63 -15.48
CA ILE A 276 -7.76 -6.44 -16.63
C ILE A 276 -9.05 -7.11 -17.12
N PRO A 277 -9.58 -6.74 -18.29
CA PRO A 277 -10.74 -7.42 -18.86
C PRO A 277 -10.45 -8.90 -19.09
N LYS A 278 -11.46 -9.76 -18.94
CA LYS A 278 -11.28 -11.21 -19.07
C LYS A 278 -10.62 -11.60 -20.39
N GLY A 279 -9.52 -12.32 -20.31
CA GLY A 279 -8.76 -12.83 -21.46
C GLY A 279 -8.10 -11.73 -22.30
N LYS A 280 -7.91 -10.53 -21.74
CA LYS A 280 -7.18 -9.43 -22.37
C LYS A 280 -5.89 -9.18 -21.61
N ASN A 281 -4.77 -9.08 -22.32
CA ASN A 281 -3.50 -8.71 -21.71
C ASN A 281 -3.32 -7.19 -21.76
N GLU A 282 -4.34 -6.49 -21.28
CA GLU A 282 -4.41 -5.03 -21.25
C GLU A 282 -4.77 -4.62 -19.82
N LEU A 283 -3.84 -3.95 -19.15
CA LEU A 283 -4.03 -3.41 -17.82
C LEU A 283 -4.49 -1.97 -17.98
N HIS A 284 -5.75 -1.73 -17.63
CA HIS A 284 -6.32 -0.40 -17.65
C HIS A 284 -6.19 0.23 -16.27
N VAL A 285 -5.93 1.53 -16.24
CA VAL A 285 -5.94 2.36 -15.05
C VAL A 285 -6.78 3.61 -15.28
N GLY A 286 -7.52 4.04 -14.27
CA GLY A 286 -8.18 5.33 -14.30
C GLY A 286 -8.30 5.98 -12.92
N TYR A 287 -8.47 7.30 -12.92
CA TYR A 287 -8.70 8.10 -11.73
C TYR A 287 -9.35 9.45 -12.09
N ALA A 288 -9.98 10.10 -11.12
CA ALA A 288 -10.59 11.41 -11.33
C ALA A 288 -9.52 12.52 -11.41
N SER A 289 -9.55 13.32 -12.48
CA SER A 289 -8.60 14.43 -12.67
C SER A 289 -8.79 15.52 -11.61
N VAL A 290 -7.69 16.21 -11.27
CA VAL A 290 -7.71 17.39 -10.39
C VAL A 290 -8.56 18.54 -10.93
N ASP A 291 -8.79 18.61 -12.25
CA ASP A 291 -9.63 19.67 -12.83
C ASP A 291 -11.10 19.57 -12.38
N ASN A 292 -11.56 18.39 -11.96
CA ASN A 292 -12.86 18.25 -11.31
C ASN A 292 -12.91 19.05 -10.00
N TRP A 293 -11.84 18.98 -9.20
CA TRP A 293 -11.75 19.67 -7.92
C TRP A 293 -11.73 21.19 -8.15
N ILE A 294 -10.92 21.61 -9.13
CA ILE A 294 -10.73 23.01 -9.51
C ILE A 294 -12.07 23.63 -9.92
N ASN A 295 -12.82 22.96 -10.79
CA ASN A 295 -14.10 23.47 -11.28
C ASN A 295 -15.20 23.37 -10.22
N ALA A 296 -15.32 22.22 -9.55
CA ALA A 296 -16.41 21.96 -8.62
C ALA A 296 -16.31 22.73 -7.29
N LEU A 297 -15.11 23.16 -6.90
CA LEU A 297 -14.92 24.01 -5.70
C LEU A 297 -14.57 25.46 -6.07
N ASN A 298 -14.68 25.80 -7.36
CA ASN A 298 -14.42 27.15 -7.89
C ASN A 298 -13.07 27.72 -7.43
N PHE A 299 -11.99 26.94 -7.53
CA PHE A 299 -10.64 27.43 -7.20
C PHE A 299 -10.30 28.65 -8.06
N LYS A 300 -9.74 29.70 -7.45
CA LYS A 300 -9.38 30.96 -8.12
C LYS A 300 -7.90 31.29 -8.07
N ASP A 301 -7.18 30.75 -7.09
CA ASP A 301 -5.75 31.02 -6.95
C ASP A 301 -4.95 30.25 -8.01
N GLN A 302 -4.38 30.97 -8.96
CA GLN A 302 -3.70 30.37 -10.11
C GLN A 302 -2.48 29.53 -9.68
N LYS A 303 -1.75 29.95 -8.64
CA LYS A 303 -0.60 29.18 -8.14
C LYS A 303 -1.01 27.82 -7.59
N THR A 304 -2.11 27.78 -6.86
CA THR A 304 -2.70 26.55 -6.34
C THR A 304 -3.18 25.66 -7.49
N ILE A 305 -3.90 26.23 -8.47
CA ILE A 305 -4.37 25.50 -9.65
C ILE A 305 -3.20 24.90 -10.44
N ASP A 306 -2.15 25.68 -10.71
CA ASP A 306 -0.96 25.22 -11.44
C ASP A 306 -0.25 24.10 -10.67
N TYR A 307 -0.16 24.22 -9.35
CA TYR A 307 0.40 23.17 -8.50
C TYR A 307 -0.45 21.89 -8.51
N MET A 308 -1.79 22.00 -8.46
CA MET A 308 -2.67 20.84 -8.56
C MET A 308 -2.48 20.10 -9.87
N ARG A 309 -2.42 20.83 -10.99
CA ARG A 309 -2.17 20.25 -12.32
C ARG A 309 -0.78 19.68 -12.48
N ALA A 310 0.23 20.26 -11.81
CA ALA A 310 1.57 19.70 -11.80
C ALA A 310 1.62 18.34 -11.08
N ILE A 311 0.91 18.18 -9.97
CA ILE A 311 0.78 16.89 -9.28
C ILE A 311 0.04 15.87 -10.15
N ASP A 312 -1.04 16.26 -10.83
CA ASP A 312 -1.76 15.40 -11.78
C ASP A 312 -0.85 14.94 -12.93
N ALA A 313 -0.06 15.86 -13.50
CA ALA A 313 0.92 15.54 -14.52
C ALA A 313 2.00 14.57 -14.02
N GLU A 314 2.47 14.72 -12.77
CA GLU A 314 3.43 13.79 -12.16
C GLU A 314 2.85 12.37 -12.01
N VAL A 315 1.56 12.24 -11.69
CA VAL A 315 0.86 10.94 -11.69
C VAL A 315 0.87 10.32 -13.09
N ILE A 316 0.57 11.11 -14.14
CA ILE A 316 0.61 10.65 -15.53
C ILE A 316 2.02 10.20 -15.93
N GLU A 317 3.06 10.99 -15.65
CA GLU A 317 4.44 10.62 -15.97
C GLU A 317 4.88 9.37 -15.22
N THR A 318 4.53 9.23 -13.93
CA THR A 318 4.82 8.02 -13.15
C THR A 318 4.18 6.78 -13.79
N PHE A 319 2.96 6.90 -14.31
CA PHE A 319 2.34 5.80 -15.06
C PHE A 319 3.01 5.53 -16.41
N ARG A 320 3.50 6.55 -17.11
CA ARG A 320 4.30 6.34 -18.33
C ARG A 320 5.60 5.60 -18.05
N GLU A 321 6.27 5.89 -16.93
CA GLU A 321 7.44 5.12 -16.50
C GLU A 321 7.13 3.64 -16.24
N LEU A 322 5.89 3.34 -15.86
CA LEU A 322 5.38 1.97 -15.68
C LEU A 322 4.91 1.33 -17.00
N GLY A 323 4.97 2.03 -18.13
CA GLY A 323 4.61 1.50 -19.45
C GLY A 323 3.16 1.77 -19.88
N PHE A 324 2.45 2.68 -19.20
CA PHE A 324 1.10 3.08 -19.61
C PHE A 324 1.11 4.17 -20.67
N GLU A 325 0.13 4.10 -21.56
CA GLU A 325 -0.19 5.14 -22.54
C GLU A 325 -1.58 5.70 -22.28
N LEU A 326 -1.80 6.99 -22.55
CA LEU A 326 -3.13 7.61 -22.44
C LEU A 326 -4.09 6.93 -23.42
N GLU A 327 -5.28 6.57 -22.95
CA GLU A 327 -6.32 6.06 -23.84
C GLU A 327 -6.78 7.17 -24.80
N ALA A 328 -6.98 6.83 -26.09
CA ALA A 328 -7.56 7.76 -27.06
C ALA A 328 -9.03 8.05 -26.67
N GLN A 329 -9.23 9.14 -25.92
CA GLN A 329 -10.55 9.65 -25.59
C GLN A 329 -11.16 10.17 -26.89
N GLY A 330 -12.23 9.53 -27.38
CA GLY A 330 -12.78 9.73 -28.72
C GLY A 330 -13.19 11.18 -29.04
N ALA A 331 -12.25 11.99 -29.49
CA ALA A 331 -12.37 13.22 -30.25
C ALA A 331 -11.05 13.44 -31.00
N LYS A 332 -11.11 14.04 -32.20
CA LYS A 332 -9.94 14.28 -33.07
C LYS A 332 -8.75 14.81 -32.27
N VAL A 333 -7.61 14.13 -32.42
CA VAL A 333 -6.28 14.61 -32.05
C VAL A 333 -6.21 16.09 -32.44
N PRO A 334 -6.14 17.04 -31.48
CA PRO A 334 -5.66 18.37 -31.82
C PRO A 334 -4.28 18.14 -32.41
N GLU A 335 -3.97 18.70 -33.58
CA GLU A 335 -2.63 18.64 -34.14
C GLU A 335 -1.64 18.96 -33.01
N VAL A 336 -0.98 17.90 -32.53
CA VAL A 336 0.11 18.01 -31.60
C VAL A 336 1.15 18.78 -32.41
N MET A 337 1.45 20.01 -31.98
CA MET A 337 2.60 20.74 -32.52
C MET A 337 3.76 19.74 -32.58
N SER A 338 4.39 19.65 -33.75
CA SER A 338 5.38 18.61 -33.96
C SER A 338 6.47 18.69 -32.89
N LEU A 339 7.10 17.56 -32.56
CA LEU A 339 8.29 17.53 -31.69
C LEU A 339 9.34 18.57 -32.12
N ASP A 340 9.37 18.96 -33.40
CA ASP A 340 10.23 20.03 -33.92
C ASP A 340 9.76 21.43 -33.49
N GLU A 341 8.47 21.71 -33.45
CA GLU A 341 7.91 22.97 -32.95
C GLU A 341 8.01 23.08 -31.43
N GLU A 342 7.82 21.98 -30.70
CA GLU A 342 8.00 21.93 -29.24
C GLU A 342 9.47 22.14 -28.87
N ASN A 343 10.41 21.48 -29.58
CA ASN A 343 11.85 21.71 -29.44
C ASN A 343 12.27 23.12 -29.84
N LYS A 344 11.63 23.73 -30.84
CA LYS A 344 11.89 25.11 -31.25
C LYS A 344 11.43 26.10 -30.18
N GLN A 345 10.29 25.87 -29.55
CA GLN A 345 9.80 26.70 -28.45
C GLN A 345 10.61 26.50 -27.16
N LEU A 346 11.01 25.27 -26.84
CA LEU A 346 11.93 24.98 -25.73
C LEU A 346 13.29 25.67 -25.94
N LYS A 347 13.88 25.58 -27.14
CA LYS A 347 15.13 26.31 -27.47
C LYS A 347 14.96 27.83 -27.39
N ALA A 348 13.81 28.35 -27.78
CA ALA A 348 13.52 29.78 -27.64
C ALA A 348 13.40 30.21 -26.17
N LYS A 349 12.78 29.39 -25.31
CA LYS A 349 12.68 29.61 -23.86
C LYS A 349 14.04 29.48 -23.17
N VAL A 350 14.84 28.49 -23.54
CA VAL A 350 16.22 28.32 -23.05
C VAL A 350 17.06 29.54 -23.43
N LYS A 351 16.98 30.01 -24.67
CA LYS A 351 17.68 31.23 -25.11
C LYS A 351 17.20 32.49 -24.39
N ALA A 352 15.91 32.60 -24.07
CA ALA A 352 15.37 33.71 -23.29
C ALA A 352 15.83 33.66 -21.82
N LEU A 353 15.90 32.47 -21.23
CA LEU A 353 16.44 32.25 -19.89
C LEU A 353 17.95 32.50 -19.82
N GLU A 354 18.71 32.06 -20.83
CA GLU A 354 20.15 32.36 -20.96
C GLU A 354 20.39 33.87 -21.07
N ALA A 355 19.58 34.59 -21.85
CA ALA A 355 19.66 36.05 -21.93
C ALA A 355 19.31 36.75 -20.59
N GLN A 356 18.38 36.20 -19.80
CA GLN A 356 18.06 36.69 -18.46
C GLN A 356 19.18 36.38 -17.44
N ILE A 357 19.83 35.22 -17.55
CA ILE A 357 20.99 34.83 -16.73
C ILE A 357 22.20 35.71 -17.06
N GLU A 358 22.43 36.02 -18.34
CA GLU A 358 23.53 36.90 -18.77
C GLU A 358 23.31 38.36 -18.33
N ALA A 359 22.04 38.79 -18.25
CA ALA A 359 21.66 40.09 -17.69
C ALA A 359 21.85 40.14 -16.16
N MET A 360 21.61 39.03 -15.45
CA MET A 360 21.85 38.91 -14.00
C MET A 360 23.35 38.81 -13.65
N LYS A 361 24.19 38.24 -14.52
CA LYS A 361 25.66 38.15 -14.32
C LYS A 361 26.41 39.47 -14.47
N LYS A 362 25.80 40.52 -15.04
CA LYS A 362 26.41 41.85 -15.20
C LYS A 362 26.33 42.74 -13.96
N GLY A 363 25.75 42.25 -12.87
CA GLY A 363 25.63 43.01 -11.63
C GLY A 363 25.70 42.12 -10.42
N GLU A 364 26.83 41.46 -10.17
CA GLU A 364 27.23 41.11 -8.80
C GLU A 364 28.70 40.70 -8.70
N THR A 365 29.34 41.27 -7.70
CA THR A 365 30.74 41.18 -7.29
C THR A 365 31.17 39.76 -6.91
N THR A 366 32.41 39.44 -7.29
CA THR A 366 33.15 38.21 -6.99
C THR A 366 33.20 37.87 -5.50
N VAL A 367 32.80 36.64 -5.15
CA VAL A 367 33.27 35.92 -3.96
C VAL A 367 33.85 34.59 -4.41
N GLU A 368 35.13 34.40 -4.13
CA GLU A 368 35.90 33.19 -4.41
C GLU A 368 35.36 31.98 -3.61
N THR A 369 35.11 30.87 -4.30
CA THR A 369 34.88 29.56 -3.68
C THR A 369 36.13 28.69 -3.79
N ARG A 370 36.69 28.31 -2.63
CA ARG A 370 37.61 27.17 -2.52
C ARG A 370 36.82 25.86 -2.66
N PRO A 371 37.37 24.81 -3.31
CA PRO A 371 36.68 23.54 -3.48
C PRO A 371 36.67 22.77 -2.16
N GLN A 372 35.47 22.47 -1.63
CA GLN A 372 35.31 21.56 -0.51
C GLN A 372 34.75 20.23 -1.04
N ALA A 373 35.56 19.18 -0.92
CA ALA A 373 35.22 17.82 -1.27
C ALA A 373 33.95 17.35 -0.55
N ALA A 374 33.07 16.69 -1.30
CA ALA A 374 31.87 16.06 -0.78
C ALA A 374 32.25 14.97 0.22
N THR A 375 32.06 15.25 1.52
CA THR A 375 32.04 14.23 2.56
C THR A 375 30.65 13.60 2.59
N VAL A 376 30.58 12.33 2.21
CA VAL A 376 29.42 11.46 2.39
C VAL A 376 29.05 11.47 3.87
N LYS A 377 27.91 12.08 4.22
CA LYS A 377 27.39 12.04 5.60
C LYS A 377 27.06 10.60 5.94
N ALA A 378 27.83 10.02 6.86
CA ALA A 378 27.56 8.71 7.43
C ALA A 378 26.20 8.70 8.15
N VAL A 379 25.37 7.71 7.81
CA VAL A 379 24.12 7.39 8.53
C VAL A 379 24.47 7.17 10.02
N PRO A 380 23.70 7.73 10.98
CA PRO A 380 23.97 7.53 12.40
C PRO A 380 24.02 6.04 12.73
N GLN A 381 25.14 5.56 13.28
CA GLN A 381 25.28 4.14 13.64
C GLN A 381 24.34 3.79 14.80
N LYS A 382 23.50 2.78 14.59
CA LYS A 382 22.63 2.21 15.63
C LYS A 382 23.46 1.67 16.80
N VAL A 383 23.09 2.04 18.02
CA VAL A 383 23.72 1.53 19.25
C VAL A 383 22.96 0.29 19.73
N PHE A 384 23.65 -0.84 19.83
CA PHE A 384 23.11 -2.08 20.37
C PHE A 384 23.24 -2.11 21.90
N ARG A 385 22.14 -2.43 22.59
CA ARG A 385 22.08 -2.48 24.07
C ARG A 385 22.26 -3.88 24.65
N GLY A 386 22.18 -4.92 23.83
CA GLY A 386 22.33 -6.31 24.26
C GLY A 386 23.78 -6.68 24.52
N ALA A 387 23.99 -7.81 25.19
CA ALA A 387 25.33 -8.34 25.40
C ALA A 387 25.95 -8.74 24.05
N LYS A 388 27.25 -8.46 23.90
CA LYS A 388 28.01 -8.91 22.73
C LYS A 388 28.22 -10.43 22.82
N LEU A 389 28.02 -11.14 21.71
CA LEU A 389 28.27 -12.58 21.62
C LEU A 389 29.71 -12.90 22.02
N GLN A 390 29.86 -13.88 22.92
CA GLN A 390 31.14 -14.48 23.27
C GLN A 390 31.14 -15.97 22.95
N ILE A 391 31.89 -16.34 21.91
CA ILE A 391 32.04 -17.73 21.46
C ILE A 391 32.94 -18.48 22.46
N GLY A 392 32.55 -19.69 22.84
CA GLY A 392 33.27 -20.51 23.82
C GLY A 392 32.98 -20.15 25.29
N ALA A 393 32.07 -19.20 25.57
CA ALA A 393 31.60 -18.94 26.92
C ALA A 393 30.85 -20.14 27.52
N LYS A 394 30.60 -20.13 28.84
CA LYS A 394 29.74 -21.13 29.48
C LYS A 394 28.30 -21.01 28.95
N ALA A 395 27.57 -22.13 28.96
CA ALA A 395 26.17 -22.16 28.54
C ALA A 395 25.35 -21.13 29.34
N PRO A 396 24.69 -20.17 28.69
CA PRO A 396 23.87 -19.18 29.38
C PRO A 396 22.55 -19.81 29.81
N LYS A 397 21.89 -19.18 30.79
CA LYS A 397 20.55 -19.60 31.22
C LYS A 397 19.51 -19.41 30.10
N LYS A 398 19.55 -18.25 29.43
CA LYS A 398 18.71 -17.93 28.27
C LYS A 398 19.54 -17.82 27.02
N LEU A 399 19.01 -18.29 25.90
CA LEU A 399 19.56 -18.03 24.58
C LEU A 399 18.73 -16.97 23.87
N SER A 400 19.41 -16.00 23.28
CA SER A 400 18.79 -15.07 22.34
C SER A 400 18.40 -15.81 21.06
N THR A 401 17.19 -15.59 20.55
CA THR A 401 16.68 -16.22 19.31
C THR A 401 17.46 -15.75 18.09
N TYR A 402 17.93 -14.51 18.12
CA TYR A 402 18.66 -13.86 17.03
C TYR A 402 19.88 -13.13 17.56
N TYR A 403 20.80 -12.78 16.66
CA TYR A 403 21.79 -11.74 16.92
C TYR A 403 21.55 -10.54 16.02
N ALA A 404 21.76 -9.34 16.55
CA ALA A 404 21.76 -8.11 15.79
C ALA A 404 23.19 -7.66 15.49
N ALA A 405 23.43 -7.18 14.29
CA ALA A 405 24.72 -6.64 13.85
C ALA A 405 24.52 -5.33 13.07
N LYS A 406 25.61 -4.60 12.84
CA LYS A 406 25.57 -3.34 12.07
C LYS A 406 24.99 -3.58 10.68
N TYR A 407 24.20 -2.62 10.20
CA TYR A 407 23.61 -2.65 8.86
C TYR A 407 24.67 -2.85 7.78
N GLN A 408 24.33 -3.68 6.79
CA GLN A 408 25.07 -3.90 5.56
C GLN A 408 24.06 -3.99 4.40
N THR A 409 24.45 -3.53 3.22
CA THR A 409 23.67 -3.76 1.99
C THR A 409 23.66 -5.24 1.65
N VAL A 410 22.63 -5.71 0.93
CA VAL A 410 22.47 -7.13 0.54
C VAL A 410 23.70 -7.67 -0.19
N ASP A 411 24.22 -6.96 -1.19
CA ASP A 411 25.37 -7.43 -1.99
C ASP A 411 26.65 -7.56 -1.16
N ALA A 412 26.95 -6.54 -0.35
CA ALA A 412 28.10 -6.56 0.55
C ALA A 412 28.00 -7.68 1.59
N LEU A 413 26.81 -7.92 2.13
CA LEU A 413 26.57 -9.02 3.06
C LEU A 413 26.79 -10.39 2.38
N LYS A 414 26.21 -10.59 1.20
CA LYS A 414 26.36 -11.83 0.41
C LYS A 414 27.84 -12.15 0.19
N ALA A 415 28.61 -11.18 -0.33
CA ALA A 415 30.03 -11.37 -0.60
C ALA A 415 30.83 -11.73 0.66
N LYS A 416 30.53 -11.10 1.80
CA LYS A 416 31.19 -11.40 3.08
C LYS A 416 30.83 -12.77 3.63
N LEU A 417 29.57 -13.20 3.49
CA LEU A 417 29.15 -14.53 3.92
C LEU A 417 29.87 -15.61 3.09
N GLU A 418 29.92 -15.46 1.78
CA GLU A 418 30.64 -16.38 0.88
C GLU A 418 32.14 -16.42 1.18
N ALA A 419 32.77 -15.26 1.38
CA ALA A 419 34.18 -15.17 1.76
C ALA A 419 34.51 -15.84 3.11
N ASN A 420 33.52 -16.02 3.97
CA ASN A 420 33.65 -16.68 5.28
C ASN A 420 33.06 -18.10 5.30
N GLY A 421 32.93 -18.74 4.13
CA GLY A 421 32.64 -20.18 4.03
C GLY A 421 31.16 -20.55 4.09
N PHE A 422 30.26 -19.59 3.90
CA PHE A 422 28.84 -19.88 3.70
C PHE A 422 28.50 -20.05 2.23
N THR A 423 27.61 -20.99 1.93
CA THR A 423 26.88 -21.02 0.66
C THR A 423 25.62 -20.20 0.80
N VAL A 424 25.44 -19.20 -0.06
CA VAL A 424 24.19 -18.41 -0.13
C VAL A 424 23.22 -19.14 -1.06
N LEU A 425 22.08 -19.57 -0.50
CA LEU A 425 21.07 -20.37 -1.20
C LEU A 425 20.01 -19.51 -1.87
N ALA A 426 19.61 -18.41 -1.22
CA ALA A 426 18.61 -17.48 -1.74
C ALA A 426 18.81 -16.07 -1.18
N VAL A 427 18.32 -15.10 -1.95
CA VAL A 427 18.07 -13.73 -1.51
C VAL A 427 16.59 -13.47 -1.76
N THR A 428 15.80 -13.37 -0.69
CA THR A 428 14.34 -13.31 -0.79
C THR A 428 13.82 -12.01 -0.16
N PRO A 429 13.22 -11.10 -0.94
CA PRO A 429 12.44 -10.00 -0.40
C PRO A 429 11.21 -10.54 0.33
N ILE A 430 11.01 -10.16 1.59
CA ILE A 430 9.88 -10.64 2.41
C ILE A 430 8.83 -9.55 2.59
N LEU A 431 9.27 -8.33 2.90
CA LEU A 431 8.47 -7.11 3.02
C LEU A 431 9.30 -5.93 2.48
N ALA A 432 8.67 -4.78 2.26
CA ALA A 432 9.38 -3.56 1.87
C ALA A 432 10.53 -3.23 2.85
N GLY A 433 11.76 -3.13 2.32
CA GLY A 433 12.98 -2.90 3.11
C GLY A 433 13.36 -4.05 4.06
N LYS A 434 12.89 -5.27 3.80
CA LYS A 434 13.15 -6.50 4.57
C LYS A 434 13.52 -7.64 3.63
N THR A 435 14.81 -7.87 3.46
CA THR A 435 15.34 -8.91 2.57
C THR A 435 16.09 -9.95 3.37
N VAL A 436 15.77 -11.24 3.18
CA VAL A 436 16.44 -12.35 3.84
C VAL A 436 17.44 -13.01 2.91
N VAL A 437 18.66 -13.18 3.39
CA VAL A 437 19.69 -14.01 2.76
C VAL A 437 19.70 -15.36 3.49
N THR A 438 19.32 -16.43 2.79
CA THR A 438 19.36 -17.79 3.34
C THR A 438 20.72 -18.41 3.07
N ILE A 439 21.36 -18.92 4.11
CA ILE A 439 22.72 -19.47 4.06
C ILE A 439 22.79 -20.88 4.63
N THR A 440 23.84 -21.60 4.25
CA THR A 440 24.21 -22.89 4.82
C THR A 440 25.73 -23.04 4.90
N ASN A 441 26.20 -23.98 5.70
CA ASN A 441 27.58 -24.46 5.71
C ASN A 441 27.61 -25.96 6.07
N GLU A 442 28.79 -26.56 6.11
CA GLU A 442 28.95 -27.99 6.39
C GLU A 442 28.43 -28.40 7.78
N GLU A 443 28.62 -27.56 8.80
CA GLU A 443 28.20 -27.84 10.19
C GLU A 443 26.67 -27.85 10.32
N LEU A 444 25.99 -26.92 9.65
CA LEU A 444 24.54 -26.86 9.56
C LEU A 444 23.98 -28.06 8.77
N GLN A 445 24.54 -28.37 7.59
CA GLN A 445 24.06 -29.48 6.74
C GLN A 445 24.11 -30.84 7.46
N LYS A 446 25.15 -31.07 8.28
CA LYS A 446 25.30 -32.31 9.06
C LYS A 446 24.20 -32.55 10.09
N THR A 447 23.41 -31.53 10.44
CA THR A 447 22.28 -31.68 11.34
C THR A 447 21.18 -32.56 10.75
N ASN A 448 21.02 -32.56 9.41
CA ASN A 448 19.89 -33.19 8.71
C ASN A 448 18.52 -32.78 9.25
N THR A 449 18.39 -31.57 9.79
CA THR A 449 17.14 -30.98 10.27
C THR A 449 16.87 -29.64 9.56
N PHE A 450 15.77 -28.97 9.91
CA PHE A 450 15.48 -27.59 9.48
C PHE A 450 16.56 -26.57 9.94
N LEU A 451 17.52 -26.97 10.77
CA LEU A 451 18.69 -26.13 11.10
C LEU A 451 19.78 -26.18 10.02
N ALA A 452 19.64 -26.98 8.97
CA ALA A 452 20.64 -27.03 7.92
C ALA A 452 20.78 -25.71 7.13
N THR A 453 19.86 -24.78 7.35
CA THR A 453 19.84 -23.42 6.84
C THR A 453 19.71 -22.42 7.98
N LEU A 454 20.24 -21.21 7.77
CA LEU A 454 19.99 -20.05 8.63
C LEU A 454 19.54 -18.88 7.78
N HIS A 455 18.72 -18.02 8.37
CA HIS A 455 18.29 -16.78 7.75
C HIS A 455 19.02 -15.57 8.33
N VAL A 456 19.50 -14.70 7.43
CA VAL A 456 20.12 -13.41 7.73
C VAL A 456 19.25 -12.31 7.12
N LEU A 457 18.50 -11.59 7.96
CA LEU A 457 17.65 -10.47 7.56
C LEU A 457 18.44 -9.17 7.47
N VAL A 458 18.34 -8.52 6.31
CA VAL A 458 18.70 -7.13 6.09
C VAL A 458 17.50 -6.24 6.39
N ASN A 459 17.53 -5.55 7.53
CA ASN A 459 16.62 -4.45 7.81
C ASN A 459 17.23 -3.18 7.21
N GLU A 460 16.74 -2.77 6.04
CA GLU A 460 17.34 -1.69 5.26
C GLU A 460 17.51 -0.39 6.07
N GLY A 461 18.71 0.19 6.01
CA GLY A 461 19.09 1.40 6.74
C GLY A 461 19.17 1.27 8.27
N ASN A 462 18.98 0.07 8.83
CA ASN A 462 18.82 -0.11 10.28
C ASN A 462 19.81 -1.11 10.90
N GLU A 463 19.66 -2.42 10.62
CA GLU A 463 20.51 -3.47 11.20
C GLU A 463 20.52 -4.74 10.34
N ILE A 464 21.46 -5.63 10.63
CA ILE A 464 21.36 -7.04 10.24
C ILE A 464 20.81 -7.83 11.42
N ARG A 465 19.94 -8.80 11.17
CA ARG A 465 19.53 -9.82 12.14
C ARG A 465 19.84 -11.20 11.60
N VAL A 466 20.33 -12.10 12.43
CA VAL A 466 20.64 -13.48 12.04
C VAL A 466 20.09 -14.45 13.08
N GLN A 467 19.51 -15.55 12.61
CA GLN A 467 19.08 -16.65 13.46
C GLN A 467 20.24 -17.21 14.28
N ASN A 468 20.00 -17.45 15.57
CA ASN A 468 21.01 -18.05 16.43
C ASN A 468 21.04 -19.58 16.26
N PRO A 469 22.09 -20.18 15.66
CA PRO A 469 22.16 -21.63 15.47
C PRO A 469 22.13 -22.40 16.79
N SER A 470 22.58 -21.81 17.90
CA SER A 470 22.47 -22.43 19.23
C SER A 470 21.02 -22.50 19.73
N TYR A 471 20.21 -21.48 19.44
CA TYR A 471 18.81 -21.44 19.85
C TYR A 471 17.99 -22.49 19.10
N PHE A 472 18.03 -22.44 17.77
CA PHE A 472 17.32 -23.39 16.92
C PHE A 472 17.93 -24.80 17.03
N GLY A 473 19.23 -24.91 17.30
CA GLY A 473 19.92 -26.15 17.65
C GLY A 473 19.34 -26.84 18.86
N ALA A 474 19.19 -26.12 19.96
CA ALA A 474 18.58 -26.65 21.17
C ALA A 474 17.13 -27.11 20.94
N ALA A 475 16.37 -26.36 20.13
CA ALA A 475 14.98 -26.72 19.80
C ALA A 475 14.89 -27.94 18.88
N TYR A 476 15.68 -28.00 17.80
CA TYR A 476 15.52 -28.99 16.72
C TYR A 476 16.30 -30.27 16.94
N LEU A 477 17.43 -30.23 17.64
CA LEU A 477 18.24 -31.41 17.94
C LEU A 477 17.89 -32.02 19.30
N GLN A 478 17.13 -31.30 20.14
CA GLN A 478 16.65 -31.74 21.44
C GLN A 478 17.81 -32.34 22.28
N ASP A 479 17.67 -33.57 22.77
CA ASP A 479 18.68 -34.26 23.57
C ASP A 479 20.04 -34.47 22.87
N LYS A 480 20.08 -34.36 21.53
CA LYS A 480 21.32 -34.47 20.75
C LYS A 480 22.10 -33.16 20.71
N TYR A 481 21.49 -32.04 21.11
CA TYR A 481 22.15 -30.74 21.12
C TYR A 481 23.20 -30.66 22.23
N LYS A 482 24.41 -30.21 21.86
CA LYS A 482 25.45 -29.83 22.83
C LYS A 482 25.77 -28.35 22.67
N TYR A 483 25.69 -27.58 23.76
CA TYR A 483 26.05 -26.17 23.72
C TYR A 483 27.49 -25.99 23.25
N GLY A 484 27.70 -25.05 22.32
CA GLY A 484 28.99 -24.81 21.67
C GLY A 484 29.27 -25.63 20.41
N GLN A 485 28.40 -26.58 20.04
CA GLN A 485 28.62 -27.40 18.83
C GLN A 485 28.55 -26.62 17.50
N PHE A 486 28.09 -25.36 17.53
CA PHE A 486 28.02 -24.48 16.36
C PHE A 486 29.08 -23.36 16.39
N ALA A 487 30.19 -23.57 17.12
CA ALA A 487 31.23 -22.56 17.29
C ALA A 487 31.81 -22.09 15.95
N LYS A 488 32.07 -23.00 15.01
CA LYS A 488 32.62 -22.64 13.68
C LYS A 488 31.64 -21.80 12.87
N THR A 489 30.35 -22.15 12.91
CA THR A 489 29.29 -21.35 12.27
C THR A 489 29.21 -19.95 12.88
N LEU A 490 29.27 -19.83 14.20
CA LEU A 490 29.24 -18.54 14.89
C LEU A 490 30.49 -17.70 14.61
N GLU A 491 31.67 -18.31 14.53
CA GLU A 491 32.93 -17.65 14.17
C GLU A 491 32.87 -17.08 12.75
N ALA A 492 32.39 -17.89 11.79
CA ALA A 492 32.20 -17.45 10.42
C ALA A 492 31.17 -16.32 10.30
N LEU A 493 30.05 -16.40 11.04
CA LEU A 493 29.07 -15.32 11.11
C LEU A 493 29.68 -14.05 11.71
N GLN A 494 30.44 -14.15 12.80
CA GLN A 494 31.10 -13.00 13.42
C GLN A 494 32.13 -12.35 12.49
N ALA A 495 32.86 -13.14 11.70
CA ALA A 495 33.79 -12.64 10.70
C ALA A 495 33.07 -11.89 9.55
N ALA A 496 31.90 -12.37 9.11
CA ALA A 496 31.12 -11.73 8.05
C ALA A 496 30.31 -10.50 8.54
N LEU A 497 29.78 -10.55 9.76
CA LEU A 497 28.85 -9.58 10.31
C LEU A 497 29.50 -8.54 11.22
N GLY A 498 30.70 -8.84 11.72
CA GLY A 498 31.37 -8.09 12.78
C GLY A 498 30.76 -8.39 14.14
N ASP A 499 30.75 -7.38 15.02
CA ASP A 499 30.18 -7.51 16.35
C ASP A 499 28.69 -7.86 16.31
N MET A 500 28.34 -8.98 16.93
CA MET A 500 26.99 -9.51 17.06
C MET A 500 26.50 -9.35 18.49
N TYR A 501 25.26 -8.89 18.66
CA TYR A 501 24.67 -8.56 19.95
C TYR A 501 23.36 -9.32 20.17
N GLU A 502 23.14 -9.78 21.40
CA GLU A 502 21.89 -10.39 21.81
C GLU A 502 20.71 -9.42 21.69
N VAL A 503 19.53 -9.97 21.43
CA VAL A 503 18.27 -9.23 21.31
C VAL A 503 17.32 -9.60 22.46
N LYS A 504 16.19 -8.90 22.54
CA LYS A 504 15.18 -9.15 23.58
C LYS A 504 14.45 -10.48 23.39
N GLU A 505 14.35 -10.94 22.14
CA GLU A 505 13.79 -12.22 21.78
C GLU A 505 14.74 -13.32 22.28
N GLN A 506 14.34 -14.01 23.34
CA GLN A 506 15.16 -15.02 24.01
C GLN A 506 14.28 -16.04 24.73
N TYR A 507 14.82 -17.22 24.99
CA TYR A 507 14.13 -18.29 25.71
C TYR A 507 15.09 -19.07 26.61
N GLU A 508 14.54 -19.76 27.61
CA GLU A 508 15.32 -20.59 28.55
C GLU A 508 15.93 -21.79 27.81
N LEU A 509 17.26 -21.93 27.86
CA LEU A 509 18.00 -22.97 27.13
C LEU A 509 17.51 -24.38 27.51
N ALA A 510 17.25 -24.60 28.80
CA ALA A 510 16.81 -25.90 29.32
C ALA A 510 15.40 -26.30 28.85
N ASP A 511 14.59 -25.36 28.38
CA ASP A 511 13.21 -25.61 27.96
C ASP A 511 13.07 -25.75 26.44
N LEU A 512 14.06 -25.35 25.65
CA LEU A 512 14.04 -25.47 24.19
C LEU A 512 13.88 -26.91 23.67
N PRO A 513 14.56 -27.95 24.23
CA PRO A 513 14.40 -29.33 23.75
C PRO A 513 12.97 -29.87 23.81
N LYS A 514 12.16 -29.34 24.73
CA LYS A 514 10.77 -29.72 24.97
C LYS A 514 9.80 -28.58 24.66
N TYR A 515 10.21 -27.64 23.82
CA TYR A 515 9.44 -26.43 23.55
C TYR A 515 8.03 -26.77 23.05
N GLN A 516 7.04 -26.16 23.69
CA GLN A 516 5.66 -26.11 23.27
C GLN A 516 5.14 -24.73 23.68
N PHE A 517 4.48 -24.02 22.79
CA PHE A 517 4.01 -22.66 23.09
C PHE A 517 2.93 -22.68 24.18
N MET A 518 1.93 -23.55 24.03
CA MET A 518 0.86 -23.75 25.00
C MET A 518 0.39 -25.20 25.00
N PHE A 519 -0.25 -25.61 26.09
CA PHE A 519 -0.90 -26.91 26.18
C PHE A 519 -1.88 -27.11 25.01
N GLY A 520 -1.75 -28.25 24.32
CA GLY A 520 -2.57 -28.59 23.15
C GLY A 520 -2.08 -28.01 21.82
N MET A 521 -0.96 -27.27 21.81
CA MET A 521 -0.30 -26.84 20.57
C MET A 521 0.74 -27.85 20.08
N PRO A 522 1.14 -27.79 18.79
CA PRO A 522 2.06 -28.76 18.20
C PRO A 522 3.47 -28.69 18.81
N TYR A 523 4.14 -29.83 18.88
CA TYR A 523 5.58 -29.98 19.13
C TYR A 523 6.38 -30.00 17.82
N LEU A 524 7.71 -30.03 17.92
CA LEU A 524 8.62 -30.15 16.78
C LEU A 524 8.24 -31.28 15.81
N ASN A 525 7.86 -32.44 16.35
CA ASN A 525 7.60 -33.65 15.57
C ASN A 525 6.16 -33.73 15.02
N ASP A 526 5.28 -32.80 15.41
CA ASP A 526 3.90 -32.71 14.92
C ASP A 526 3.86 -31.99 13.56
N THR A 527 4.57 -32.54 12.59
CA THR A 527 4.71 -31.95 11.25
C THR A 527 3.45 -32.12 10.41
N ILE A 528 3.18 -31.14 9.53
CA ILE A 528 2.11 -31.22 8.54
C ILE A 528 2.66 -31.84 7.26
N THR A 529 1.96 -32.84 6.69
CA THR A 529 2.29 -33.35 5.37
C THR A 529 1.68 -32.45 4.29
N VAL A 530 2.52 -31.80 3.50
CA VAL A 530 2.10 -30.88 2.43
C VAL A 530 1.99 -31.56 1.08
N ALA A 531 2.76 -32.62 0.84
CA ALA A 531 2.64 -33.43 -0.36
C ALA A 531 3.04 -34.89 -0.12
N LYS A 532 2.50 -35.79 -0.95
CA LYS A 532 2.86 -37.21 -1.01
C LYS A 532 2.94 -37.62 -2.47
N GLY A 533 3.90 -38.48 -2.79
CA GLY A 533 4.02 -39.03 -4.14
C GLY A 533 5.47 -39.28 -4.53
N ASP A 534 5.62 -39.82 -5.73
CA ASP A 534 6.91 -39.90 -6.41
C ASP A 534 7.24 -38.56 -7.08
N ASN A 535 8.53 -38.34 -7.37
CA ASN A 535 9.03 -37.15 -8.08
C ASN A 535 8.77 -35.79 -7.39
N LEU A 536 8.57 -35.75 -6.06
CA LEU A 536 8.39 -34.49 -5.33
C LEU A 536 9.54 -33.51 -5.53
N ALA A 537 10.78 -33.99 -5.60
CA ALA A 537 11.95 -33.15 -5.86
C ALA A 537 11.85 -32.42 -7.21
N ALA A 538 11.42 -33.13 -8.27
CA ALA A 538 11.29 -32.53 -9.60
C ALA A 538 10.27 -31.39 -9.63
N LYS A 539 9.20 -31.47 -8.83
CA LYS A 539 8.19 -30.42 -8.72
C LYS A 539 8.71 -29.12 -8.11
N VAL A 540 9.70 -29.21 -7.23
CA VAL A 540 10.26 -28.04 -6.51
C VAL A 540 11.59 -27.55 -7.09
N THR A 541 12.14 -28.25 -8.08
CA THR A 541 13.37 -27.87 -8.78
C THR A 541 13.15 -27.52 -10.25
N GLY A 542 11.93 -27.69 -10.78
CA GLY A 542 11.59 -27.35 -12.16
C GLY A 542 11.60 -25.83 -12.41
N GLU A 543 11.58 -25.42 -13.68
CA GLU A 543 11.53 -24.00 -14.07
C GLU A 543 10.29 -23.30 -13.48
N ASP A 544 9.12 -23.95 -13.55
CA ASP A 544 7.87 -23.46 -12.96
C ASP A 544 7.89 -23.40 -11.43
N ALA A 545 8.86 -24.05 -10.78
CA ALA A 545 8.96 -24.04 -9.32
C ALA A 545 9.52 -22.71 -8.79
N VAL A 546 10.26 -21.97 -9.62
CA VAL A 546 10.99 -20.76 -9.22
C VAL A 546 10.06 -19.67 -8.67
N LYS A 547 8.79 -19.62 -9.09
CA LYS A 547 7.78 -18.71 -8.52
C LYS A 547 7.39 -19.04 -7.09
N TYR A 548 7.44 -20.31 -6.69
CA TYR A 548 7.02 -20.77 -5.36
C TYR A 548 8.19 -21.11 -4.44
N VAL A 549 9.36 -21.39 -5.01
CA VAL A 549 10.54 -21.90 -4.29
C VAL A 549 11.65 -20.86 -4.34
N ALA A 550 12.12 -20.46 -3.16
CA ALA A 550 13.28 -19.58 -3.00
C ALA A 550 14.59 -20.35 -3.19
N TYR A 551 14.66 -21.57 -2.65
CA TYR A 551 15.81 -22.46 -2.80
C TYR A 551 15.46 -23.90 -2.49
N THR A 552 16.33 -24.81 -2.94
CA THR A 552 16.36 -26.21 -2.49
C THR A 552 17.75 -26.57 -1.99
N LEU A 553 17.85 -27.39 -0.95
CA LEU A 553 19.10 -27.89 -0.40
C LEU A 553 19.01 -29.40 -0.16
N LYS A 554 19.85 -30.18 -0.84
CA LYS A 554 19.98 -31.61 -0.59
C LYS A 554 20.91 -31.85 0.60
N LEU A 555 20.44 -32.63 1.58
CA LEU A 555 21.15 -32.93 2.82
C LEU A 555 21.98 -34.22 2.71
N PRO A 556 23.01 -34.40 3.57
CA PRO A 556 23.85 -35.59 3.58
C PRO A 556 23.10 -36.92 3.74
N ASN A 557 21.97 -36.94 4.48
CA ASN A 557 21.14 -38.12 4.65
C ASN A 557 20.23 -38.43 3.45
N GLY A 558 20.23 -37.59 2.41
CA GLY A 558 19.40 -37.72 1.22
C GLY A 558 18.08 -36.95 1.25
N ASP A 559 17.68 -36.39 2.40
CA ASP A 559 16.52 -35.50 2.49
C ASP A 559 16.78 -34.18 1.74
N MET A 560 15.73 -33.45 1.41
CA MET A 560 15.84 -32.15 0.73
C MET A 560 15.03 -31.09 1.46
N ILE A 561 15.66 -29.97 1.83
CA ILE A 561 14.97 -28.77 2.30
C ILE A 561 14.52 -27.95 1.10
N VAL A 562 13.33 -27.38 1.20
CA VAL A 562 12.74 -26.48 0.22
C VAL A 562 12.28 -25.23 0.97
N GLY A 563 12.84 -24.08 0.62
CA GLY A 563 12.40 -22.78 1.12
C GLY A 563 11.30 -22.22 0.21
N HIS A 564 10.15 -21.91 0.78
CA HIS A 564 8.95 -21.50 0.05
C HIS A 564 8.75 -19.99 0.11
N LYS A 565 8.56 -19.38 -1.06
CA LYS A 565 8.06 -18.02 -1.21
C LYS A 565 6.59 -18.01 -0.85
N LEU A 566 6.28 -17.43 0.30
CA LEU A 566 4.91 -17.14 0.68
C LEU A 566 4.39 -15.95 -0.13
N ARG A 567 3.08 -15.91 -0.36
CA ARG A 567 2.47 -14.73 -0.99
C ARG A 567 2.66 -13.50 -0.11
N ASN A 568 2.76 -12.34 -0.74
CA ASN A 568 2.88 -11.06 -0.03
C ASN A 568 1.73 -10.85 0.97
N ARG A 569 0.50 -11.24 0.61
CA ARG A 569 -0.67 -11.19 1.52
C ARG A 569 -0.49 -12.08 2.74
N THR A 570 0.15 -13.24 2.60
CA THR A 570 0.45 -14.15 3.69
C THR A 570 1.48 -13.49 4.61
N ASN A 571 2.56 -12.91 4.06
CA ASN A 571 3.61 -12.22 4.82
C ASN A 571 3.10 -11.06 5.71
N LYS A 572 1.95 -10.45 5.37
CA LYS A 572 1.33 -9.38 6.18
C LYS A 572 1.01 -9.80 7.63
N PHE A 573 1.02 -11.09 7.97
CA PHE A 573 0.90 -11.51 9.37
C PHE A 573 1.98 -10.88 10.26
N LEU A 574 3.20 -10.69 9.74
CA LEU A 574 4.31 -10.03 10.44
C LEU A 574 3.98 -8.58 10.82
N LEU A 575 3.24 -7.87 9.95
CA LEU A 575 2.80 -6.50 10.23
C LEU A 575 1.70 -6.48 11.29
N LYS A 576 0.76 -7.43 11.23
CA LYS A 576 -0.38 -7.52 12.17
C LYS A 576 0.05 -7.73 13.63
N VAL A 577 1.18 -8.40 13.85
CA VAL A 577 1.75 -8.67 15.18
C VAL A 577 2.99 -7.83 15.49
N ASN A 578 3.28 -6.82 14.67
CA ASN A 578 4.45 -5.94 14.83
C ASN A 578 5.80 -6.70 14.91
N ALA A 579 5.91 -7.81 14.17
CA ALA A 579 7.10 -8.65 14.07
C ALA A 579 7.86 -8.48 12.75
N ALA A 580 7.57 -7.45 11.96
CA ALA A 580 8.26 -7.19 10.68
C ALA A 580 9.79 -6.98 10.84
N ARG A 581 10.25 -6.65 12.05
CA ARG A 581 11.67 -6.56 12.39
C ARG A 581 12.36 -7.93 12.41
N ASP A 582 11.61 -9.01 12.57
CA ASP A 582 12.04 -10.41 12.72
C ASP A 582 11.53 -11.24 11.53
N ALA A 583 11.60 -10.67 10.33
CA ALA A 583 11.20 -11.32 9.08
C ALA A 583 12.14 -12.44 8.63
N ASP A 584 13.26 -12.68 9.34
CA ASP A 584 14.16 -13.84 9.19
C ASP A 584 13.52 -15.18 9.57
N ILE A 585 12.24 -15.21 9.91
CA ILE A 585 11.46 -16.45 10.00
C ILE A 585 10.95 -16.93 8.63
N LEU A 586 11.23 -16.19 7.56
CA LEU A 586 10.89 -16.54 6.19
C LEU A 586 12.16 -16.54 5.32
N PRO A 587 12.23 -17.28 4.20
CA PRO A 587 11.20 -18.15 3.61
C PRO A 587 10.73 -19.30 4.52
N TYR A 588 9.49 -19.75 4.38
CA TYR A 588 9.01 -20.88 5.19
C TYR A 588 9.54 -22.20 4.65
N GLU A 589 9.93 -23.13 5.50
CA GLU A 589 10.62 -24.35 5.04
C GLU A 589 9.74 -25.60 5.10
N SER A 590 9.95 -26.49 4.13
CA SER A 590 9.50 -27.88 4.16
C SER A 590 10.67 -28.81 3.88
N MET A 591 10.53 -30.08 4.23
CA MET A 591 11.53 -31.12 3.99
C MET A 591 10.91 -32.31 3.28
N ILE A 592 11.51 -32.71 2.17
CA ILE A 592 11.20 -33.93 1.44
C ILE A 592 11.97 -35.08 2.09
N LYS A 593 11.23 -36.06 2.59
CA LYS A 593 11.70 -37.30 3.21
C LYS A 593 11.13 -38.50 2.45
N GLY A 594 11.92 -39.07 1.55
CA GLY A 594 11.47 -40.11 0.64
C GLY A 594 10.29 -39.63 -0.23
N LYS A 595 9.12 -40.29 -0.10
CA LYS A 595 7.89 -39.97 -0.86
C LYS A 595 6.95 -38.96 -0.19
N LYS A 596 7.42 -38.24 0.83
CA LYS A 596 6.61 -37.26 1.57
C LYS A 596 7.34 -35.93 1.70
N ALA A 597 6.62 -34.83 1.50
CA ALA A 597 7.08 -33.51 1.90
C ALA A 597 6.34 -33.10 3.19
N VAL A 598 7.10 -32.71 4.21
CA VAL A 598 6.58 -32.30 5.52
C VAL A 598 7.07 -30.91 5.89
N MET A 599 6.26 -30.14 6.60
CA MET A 599 6.65 -28.83 7.15
C MET A 599 6.45 -28.84 8.67
N LEU A 600 7.21 -28.02 9.40
CA LEU A 600 6.85 -27.72 10.78
C LEU A 600 5.46 -27.08 10.81
N ASP A 601 4.62 -27.42 11.78
CA ASP A 601 3.34 -26.75 11.94
C ASP A 601 3.60 -25.24 12.19
N PRO A 602 2.97 -24.31 11.43
CA PRO A 602 3.19 -22.89 11.62
C PRO A 602 2.90 -22.40 13.03
N LYS A 603 1.99 -23.04 13.79
CA LYS A 603 1.76 -22.68 15.19
C LYS A 603 2.99 -22.92 16.05
N TYR A 604 3.71 -24.02 15.82
CA TYR A 604 4.97 -24.32 16.50
C TYR A 604 6.08 -23.38 16.04
N TYR A 605 6.29 -23.29 14.72
CA TYR A 605 7.43 -22.55 14.17
C TYR A 605 7.35 -21.04 14.42
N LEU A 606 6.16 -20.44 14.24
CA LEU A 606 5.98 -19.01 14.50
C LEU A 606 6.16 -18.68 15.98
N ALA A 607 5.67 -19.52 16.89
CA ALA A 607 5.81 -19.31 18.33
C ALA A 607 7.26 -19.43 18.80
N LEU A 608 7.97 -20.45 18.30
CA LEU A 608 9.39 -20.66 18.59
C LEU A 608 10.23 -19.49 18.09
N SER A 609 9.94 -19.02 16.88
CA SER A 609 10.75 -17.99 16.23
C SER A 609 10.41 -16.58 16.73
N LEU A 610 9.17 -16.34 17.17
CA LEU A 610 8.73 -15.08 17.76
C LEU A 610 8.35 -15.27 19.24
N PRO A 611 9.33 -15.49 20.14
CA PRO A 611 9.07 -15.90 21.52
C PRO A 611 8.39 -14.84 22.38
N LEU A 612 8.26 -13.61 21.87
CA LEU A 612 7.57 -12.49 22.54
C LEU A 612 6.09 -12.38 22.14
N LEU A 613 5.59 -13.24 21.23
CA LEU A 613 4.18 -13.24 20.86
C LEU A 613 3.30 -13.62 22.05
N SER A 614 2.29 -12.80 22.29
CA SER A 614 1.23 -13.13 23.23
C SER A 614 0.15 -13.98 22.56
N MET A 615 -0.73 -14.58 23.38
CA MET A 615 -1.94 -15.21 22.86
C MET A 615 -2.85 -14.25 22.09
N SER A 616 -2.89 -12.98 22.50
CA SER A 616 -3.65 -11.96 21.77
C SER A 616 -3.09 -11.77 20.36
N ASP A 617 -1.76 -11.81 20.20
CA ASP A 617 -1.13 -11.67 18.90
C ASP A 617 -1.39 -12.89 18.01
N PHE A 618 -1.33 -14.11 18.56
CA PHE A 618 -1.74 -15.31 17.83
C PHE A 618 -3.19 -15.26 17.33
N MET A 619 -4.12 -14.72 18.14
CA MET A 619 -5.50 -14.53 17.71
C MET A 619 -5.64 -13.54 16.55
N LYS A 620 -4.82 -12.48 16.50
CA LYS A 620 -4.81 -11.52 15.37
C LYS A 620 -4.37 -12.17 14.05
N ILE A 621 -3.61 -13.25 14.11
CA ILE A 621 -3.08 -13.98 12.96
C ILE A 621 -3.62 -15.41 12.88
N ALA A 622 -4.82 -15.67 13.41
CA ALA A 622 -5.40 -17.01 13.47
C ALA A 622 -5.51 -17.71 12.09
N SER A 623 -5.64 -16.93 11.01
CA SER A 623 -5.65 -17.46 9.64
C SER A 623 -4.26 -17.73 9.04
N ALA A 624 -3.20 -17.11 9.58
CA ALA A 624 -1.86 -17.18 8.99
C ALA A 624 -1.32 -18.63 8.89
N PRO A 625 -1.47 -19.52 9.89
CA PRO A 625 -1.06 -20.91 9.75
C PRO A 625 -1.67 -21.62 8.54
N GLY A 626 -2.98 -21.43 8.30
CA GLY A 626 -3.67 -22.06 7.19
C GLY A 626 -3.23 -21.51 5.83
N GLU A 627 -2.99 -20.19 5.74
CA GLU A 627 -2.48 -19.57 4.51
C GLU A 627 -1.03 -19.97 4.20
N ILE A 628 -0.17 -20.08 5.21
CA ILE A 628 1.20 -20.61 5.07
C ILE A 628 1.15 -22.04 4.53
N GLU A 629 0.31 -22.90 5.11
CA GLU A 629 0.17 -24.29 4.65
C GLU A 629 -0.31 -24.36 3.19
N LYS A 630 -1.28 -23.51 2.80
CA LYS A 630 -1.76 -23.42 1.41
C LYS A 630 -0.66 -23.00 0.45
N ASP A 631 0.14 -21.99 0.81
CA ASP A 631 1.24 -21.49 -0.01
C ASP A 631 2.32 -22.56 -0.21
N VAL A 632 2.73 -23.25 0.87
CA VAL A 632 3.69 -24.36 0.79
C VAL A 632 3.14 -25.51 -0.06
N LYS A 633 1.85 -25.86 0.08
CA LYS A 633 1.22 -26.92 -0.73
C LYS A 633 1.21 -26.60 -2.23
N ARG A 634 1.12 -25.32 -2.59
CA ARG A 634 1.07 -24.88 -3.99
C ARG A 634 2.36 -25.23 -4.74
N ALA A 635 3.52 -25.17 -4.08
CA ALA A 635 4.81 -25.52 -4.68
C ALA A 635 4.93 -27.01 -5.09
N TYR A 636 4.03 -27.87 -4.62
CA TYR A 636 4.03 -29.31 -4.90
C TYR A 636 2.88 -29.78 -5.79
N LYS A 637 2.06 -28.85 -6.29
CA LYS A 637 1.04 -29.16 -7.29
C LYS A 637 1.73 -29.25 -8.64
#